data_AF-A0A232FN93-F1
#
_entry.id   AF-A0A232FN93-F1
#
_cell.length_a   1.000
_cell.length_b   1.000
_cell.length_c   1.000
_cell.angle_alpha   90.00
_cell.angle_beta   90.00
_cell.angle_gamma   90.00
#
_symmetry.space_group_name_H-M   'P 1'
#
loop_
_entity.id
_entity.type
_entity.pdbx_description
1 polymer ?
#
loop_
_entity_poly.entity_id
_entity_poly.type
_entity_poly.pdbx_seq_one_letter_code
_entity_poly.pdbx_strand_id
1 'polypeptide(L)'
;MQLQGELLTRGSYKRIYRNTFHAAYIIARHEGILALQSGLAPALGYQLCLNGLRLGSYHFAKRFHITLNEKGETSIVKTALASGIAGTMGAIIGSPFYMVKTQLQSQAAKSIAVGYQHHYHSAFDAFRHLWREAGFFGLYRGWYANTPKVFIGSATQLTIFGLVTDFLKPFETFKDKPLLMTFVAALISGCCLSVVMQPFDVLAVRLYNQGTDRTGKGIYYNGLFDGLYKIFRVEGVLGLYKGIFPTLMRSTPHVILCQVFYEKLSQTLGVEFIIAGLAGIGTGLLTNPADVLKTRLQLQGELEASGNYRKTYNGTLHAVRTIVRNEGLMALQAGLAPVLGLQIIINGVRLGSYHFAKRCGLTVNEAGDTNVLRTAVLSGVAGSTAVIIGSPLYLAKVRLQAHVHEKSLQALNARTIIKSLWQEGGFRSLYTGWNANVPRLFVGSADFSRRRILATFVASVISGIFLVASIHPFDVMATRIYNQKTNSRGQGALYNGMLDALSKIFRTEGFSGLYKGVIPNYLRLAPYVVITQVIYEKIALVYTKMANSKPNAVPTSEKPPGVEFAIGALAAVGAGFFTNPIDVVKIRLQLQGELEARGSYQKIYRNTFHAAYQIARHEGILALQSGIVTALGFQVVLNGTRLGSYNLAKRYGLTLNANGETNVVKTVLVSGMAGSVGAIIGSPLYLVKTQMQSQSARSIAVGHQHNHTGTWSAFKSLWNEDGVRGLYRGWYANIPRVFVGSATQLTAFGLFADWLRPMEVFKDKPIFMTFVASLLGGSCVAFTMQPFDVVATRLYNQGTDAKGKGVLYNGLFDALYKIFRTEGVFGLYKGVFPTWLRIAPHTVLCLVFYEKIARMEFAIGAGAAVCAGFFTNPIDVIKIRLQLQGELEARGSYKRIYRNTFHAAYIIARHEGIFALQSGLVPALGFQMVLNGIRLGCYNLAKRYEFTVNDAGQVDILRSLLVSGGAGCVGSALASPLYLVKTQLQSQASGSIAVGTQHHHSGTWSALRSLWREGRFRGLYRGWHVGVPRISIGSSTQLTTYSVVADWLKPIQIFDNRPLWLTFVASLAGGTCVAVTMQPFDVVATRVYNQKTDASGRGVLYGGLFDAFFKILKTEGITGLYKGVFPTWLRIAPHTVLCLVFYEKFDQYYGENFR
;
A
#
# COMPACT_ATOMS: atom_id res chain seq x y z
N MET A 1 18.78 -0.05 -31.47
CA MET A 1 18.49 -1.50 -31.43
C MET A 1 17.00 -1.82 -31.20
N GLN A 2 16.39 -1.46 -30.06
CA GLN A 2 14.99 -1.83 -29.75
C GLN A 2 13.93 -1.15 -30.64
N LEU A 3 14.21 0.06 -31.14
CA LEU A 3 13.37 0.82 -32.07
C LEU A 3 13.51 0.35 -33.53
N GLN A 4 14.44 -0.55 -33.82
CA GLN A 4 14.73 -0.96 -35.20
C GLN A 4 13.65 -1.89 -35.73
N GLY A 5 12.82 -1.38 -36.65
CA GLY A 5 11.62 -2.03 -37.17
C GLY A 5 10.31 -1.34 -36.80
N GLU A 6 10.36 -0.23 -36.04
CA GLU A 6 9.18 0.56 -35.65
C GLU A 6 8.51 1.29 -36.82
N LEU A 7 9.20 1.42 -37.95
CA LEU A 7 8.67 1.94 -39.21
C LEU A 7 8.81 0.83 -40.25
N LEU A 8 7.69 0.29 -40.71
CA LEU A 8 7.40 -0.05 -42.11
C LEU A 8 6.10 -0.87 -42.18
N THR A 9 5.04 -0.20 -42.63
CA THR A 9 4.15 -0.76 -43.64
C THR A 9 5.01 -1.41 -44.73
N ARG A 10 4.76 -2.69 -45.02
CA ARG A 10 5.29 -3.54 -46.11
C ARG A 10 6.29 -2.84 -47.06
N GLY A 11 7.57 -3.25 -47.05
CA GLY A 11 8.35 -3.28 -48.30
C GLY A 11 9.85 -2.94 -48.32
N SER A 12 10.44 -2.20 -47.37
CA SER A 12 11.87 -1.81 -47.53
C SER A 12 12.63 -1.60 -46.21
N TYR A 13 12.87 -2.69 -45.47
CA TYR A 13 13.63 -2.63 -44.22
C TYR A 13 15.14 -2.63 -44.49
N LYS A 14 15.81 -1.46 -44.38
CA LYS A 14 17.27 -1.39 -44.35
C LYS A 14 17.75 -1.48 -42.91
N ARG A 15 18.43 -2.59 -42.57
CA ARG A 15 18.96 -2.85 -41.22
C ARG A 15 20.16 -1.92 -40.94
N ILE A 16 19.92 -0.79 -40.24
CA ILE A 16 20.98 0.19 -39.92
C ILE A 16 22.03 -0.40 -38.96
N TYR A 17 21.61 -1.07 -37.89
CA TYR A 17 22.52 -1.70 -36.94
C TYR A 17 22.55 -3.23 -37.10
N ARG A 18 23.76 -3.79 -37.22
CA ARG A 18 23.97 -5.25 -37.34
C ARG A 18 24.08 -5.91 -35.96
N ASN A 19 25.01 -5.43 -35.13
CA ASN A 19 25.27 -5.89 -33.76
C ASN A 19 25.55 -4.69 -32.83
N THR A 20 25.64 -4.92 -31.51
CA THR A 20 25.79 -3.84 -30.51
C THR A 20 27.08 -3.04 -30.70
N PHE A 21 28.18 -3.72 -31.02
CA PHE A 21 29.47 -3.09 -31.28
C PHE A 21 29.43 -2.21 -32.53
N HIS A 22 28.78 -2.66 -33.61
CA HIS A 22 28.56 -1.87 -34.82
C HIS A 22 27.66 -0.66 -34.54
N ALA A 23 26.66 -0.78 -33.66
CA ALA A 23 25.85 0.36 -33.23
C ALA A 23 26.66 1.38 -32.43
N ALA A 24 27.46 0.94 -31.46
CA ALA A 24 28.33 1.82 -30.68
C ALA A 24 29.37 2.52 -31.57
N TYR A 25 29.94 1.79 -32.53
CA TYR A 25 30.89 2.32 -33.52
C TYR A 25 30.25 3.39 -34.41
N ILE A 26 29.07 3.13 -34.98
CA ILE A 26 28.34 4.10 -35.83
C ILE A 26 28.00 5.37 -35.04
N ILE A 27 27.49 5.23 -33.81
CA ILE A 27 27.15 6.38 -32.95
C ILE A 27 28.40 7.17 -32.59
N ALA A 28 29.47 6.49 -32.15
CA ALA A 28 30.72 7.14 -31.80
C ALA A 28 31.37 7.86 -33.00
N ARG A 29 31.24 7.31 -34.21
CA ARG A 29 31.78 7.89 -35.45
C ARG A 29 31.03 9.14 -35.90
N HIS A 30 29.71 9.18 -35.75
CA HIS A 30 28.89 10.28 -36.27
C HIS A 30 28.49 11.34 -35.23
N GLU A 31 28.37 10.97 -33.95
CA GLU A 31 27.95 11.89 -32.87
C GLU A 31 29.04 12.10 -31.81
N GLY A 32 30.16 11.37 -31.92
CA GLY A 32 31.25 11.38 -30.96
C GLY A 32 31.02 10.42 -29.78
N ILE A 33 32.10 10.04 -29.09
CA ILE A 33 32.05 9.03 -28.01
C ILE A 33 31.18 9.45 -26.82
N LEU A 34 31.00 10.77 -26.61
CA LEU A 34 30.18 11.33 -25.55
C LEU A 34 28.67 11.26 -25.83
N ALA A 35 28.25 10.98 -27.07
CA ALA A 35 26.85 10.74 -27.42
C ALA A 35 26.31 9.45 -26.80
N LEU A 36 27.18 8.47 -26.53
CA LEU A 36 26.85 7.26 -25.76
C LEU A 36 26.40 7.57 -24.31
N GLN A 37 26.65 8.79 -23.83
CA GLN A 37 26.24 9.29 -22.50
C GLN A 37 25.06 10.26 -22.55
N SER A 38 24.31 10.32 -23.66
CA SER A 38 23.10 11.13 -23.76
C SER A 38 22.06 10.70 -22.70
N GLY A 39 21.40 11.68 -22.08
CA GLY A 39 20.40 11.42 -21.02
C GLY A 39 20.95 10.93 -19.67
N LEU A 40 22.26 11.07 -19.37
CA LEU A 40 22.86 10.61 -18.10
C LEU A 40 22.21 11.25 -16.85
N ALA A 41 21.96 12.57 -16.86
CA ALA A 41 21.36 13.28 -15.71
C ALA A 41 19.95 12.76 -15.36
N PRO A 42 18.99 12.68 -16.30
CA PRO A 42 17.70 12.06 -16.01
C PRO A 42 17.82 10.54 -15.73
N ALA A 43 18.83 9.85 -16.28
CA ALA A 43 19.10 8.46 -15.91
C ALA A 43 19.54 8.30 -14.44
N LEU A 44 20.38 9.19 -13.94
CA LEU A 44 20.79 9.22 -12.53
C LEU A 44 19.62 9.58 -11.61
N GLY A 45 18.82 10.58 -11.98
CA GLY A 45 17.60 10.95 -11.26
C GLY A 45 16.61 9.78 -11.14
N TYR A 46 16.37 9.08 -12.25
CA TYR A 46 15.57 7.85 -12.25
C TYR A 46 16.17 6.77 -11.36
N GLN A 47 17.49 6.52 -11.46
CA GLN A 47 18.15 5.47 -10.70
C GLN A 47 18.16 5.76 -9.20
N LEU A 48 18.24 7.03 -8.79
CA LEU A 48 18.19 7.46 -7.40
C LEU A 48 16.80 7.25 -6.81
N CYS A 49 15.74 7.66 -7.52
CA CYS A 49 14.36 7.38 -7.12
C CYS A 49 14.12 5.87 -7.04
N LEU A 50 14.52 5.13 -8.08
CA LEU A 50 14.30 3.69 -8.18
C LEU A 50 15.06 2.92 -7.09
N ASN A 51 16.38 3.04 -7.01
CA ASN A 51 17.19 2.27 -6.06
C ASN A 51 16.98 2.75 -4.62
N GLY A 52 16.82 4.05 -4.39
CA GLY A 52 16.59 4.61 -3.05
C GLY A 52 15.29 4.07 -2.45
N LEU A 53 14.19 4.14 -3.22
CA LEU A 53 12.92 3.58 -2.78
C LEU A 53 12.95 2.05 -2.75
N ARG A 54 13.52 1.39 -3.76
CA ARG A 54 13.57 -0.08 -3.84
C ARG A 54 14.34 -0.68 -2.67
N LEU A 55 15.55 -0.20 -2.40
CA LEU A 55 16.38 -0.71 -1.29
C LEU A 55 15.82 -0.27 0.05
N GLY A 56 15.39 0.99 0.19
CA GLY A 56 14.80 1.50 1.43
C GLY A 56 13.55 0.74 1.84
N SER A 57 12.64 0.48 0.89
CA SER A 57 11.40 -0.27 1.17
C SER A 57 11.61 -1.79 1.22
N TYR A 58 12.58 -2.36 0.50
CA TYR A 58 12.99 -3.75 0.71
C TYR A 58 13.57 -3.96 2.11
N HIS A 59 14.44 -3.05 2.57
CA HIS A 59 14.96 -3.09 3.93
C HIS A 59 13.87 -2.82 4.96
N PHE A 60 12.95 -1.90 4.70
CA PHE A 60 11.75 -1.72 5.53
C PHE A 60 10.96 -3.03 5.60
N ALA A 61 10.64 -3.66 4.48
CA ALA A 61 9.91 -4.92 4.44
C ALA A 61 10.67 -6.08 5.11
N LYS A 62 11.99 -6.14 4.99
CA LYS A 62 12.84 -7.11 5.70
C LYS A 62 12.88 -6.85 7.20
N ARG A 63 12.94 -5.57 7.59
CA ARG A 63 13.01 -5.08 8.98
C ARG A 63 11.69 -5.26 9.73
N PHE A 64 10.55 -5.19 9.04
CA PHE A 64 9.23 -5.48 9.60
C PHE A 64 8.82 -6.96 9.42
N HIS A 65 9.77 -7.86 9.12
CA HIS A 65 9.54 -9.29 8.88
C HIS A 65 8.48 -9.59 7.81
N ILE A 66 8.19 -8.63 6.93
CA ILE A 66 7.22 -8.74 5.84
C ILE A 66 7.78 -9.68 4.75
N THR A 67 9.10 -9.65 4.50
CA THR A 67 9.76 -10.57 3.56
C THR A 67 10.08 -11.93 4.18
N LEU A 68 10.01 -12.03 5.50
CA LEU A 68 10.34 -13.24 6.25
C LEU A 68 9.08 -14.12 6.41
N ASN A 69 9.29 -15.42 6.34
CA ASN A 69 8.28 -16.39 6.75
C ASN A 69 8.24 -16.47 8.28
N GLU A 70 7.25 -17.17 8.83
CA GLU A 70 6.99 -17.26 10.27
C GLU A 70 8.18 -17.83 11.10
N LYS A 71 9.23 -18.36 10.44
CA LYS A 71 10.49 -18.79 11.06
C LYS A 71 11.69 -17.83 10.98
N GLY A 72 11.56 -16.68 10.31
CA GLY A 72 12.72 -15.81 10.08
C GLY A 72 13.58 -16.14 8.84
N GLU A 73 13.12 -17.05 7.97
CA GLU A 73 13.74 -17.31 6.65
C GLU A 73 13.12 -16.45 5.54
N THR A 74 13.90 -16.09 4.51
CA THR A 74 13.43 -15.27 3.38
C THR A 74 12.40 -16.01 2.53
N SER A 75 11.15 -15.53 2.54
CA SER A 75 10.06 -16.08 1.73
C SER A 75 10.21 -15.67 0.27
N ILE A 76 10.30 -16.61 -0.66
CA ILE A 76 10.41 -16.35 -2.11
C ILE A 76 9.28 -15.42 -2.59
N VAL A 77 8.04 -15.72 -2.21
CA VAL A 77 6.85 -15.00 -2.68
C VAL A 77 6.72 -13.64 -1.99
N LYS A 78 6.89 -13.56 -0.66
CA LYS A 78 6.79 -12.27 0.03
C LYS A 78 7.97 -11.36 -0.31
N THR A 79 9.15 -11.92 -0.53
CA THR A 79 10.32 -11.19 -1.01
C THR A 79 10.08 -10.65 -2.40
N ALA A 80 9.57 -11.47 -3.32
CA ALA A 80 9.21 -11.05 -4.68
C ALA A 80 8.12 -9.96 -4.70
N LEU A 81 7.08 -10.10 -3.88
CA LEU A 81 6.00 -9.11 -3.78
C LEU A 81 6.48 -7.82 -3.14
N ALA A 82 7.21 -7.90 -2.03
CA ALA A 82 7.76 -6.71 -1.36
C ALA A 82 8.75 -5.98 -2.25
N SER A 83 9.67 -6.70 -2.92
CA SER A 83 10.63 -6.09 -3.85
C SER A 83 9.98 -5.56 -5.13
N GLY A 84 8.96 -6.24 -5.63
CA GLY A 84 8.14 -5.80 -6.75
C GLY A 84 7.41 -4.49 -6.43
N ILE A 85 6.69 -4.45 -5.30
CA ILE A 85 5.95 -3.25 -4.84
C ILE A 85 6.92 -2.09 -4.59
N ALA A 86 8.01 -2.35 -3.87
CA ALA A 86 9.12 -1.43 -3.62
C ALA A 86 9.65 -0.80 -4.92
N GLY A 87 9.95 -1.64 -5.91
CA GLY A 87 10.42 -1.23 -7.23
C GLY A 87 9.38 -0.38 -7.98
N THR A 88 8.10 -0.76 -7.93
CA THR A 88 7.03 0.00 -8.61
C THR A 88 6.84 1.39 -8.04
N MET A 89 6.92 1.55 -6.72
CA MET A 89 6.85 2.87 -6.09
C MET A 89 8.01 3.77 -6.56
N GLY A 90 9.22 3.21 -6.61
CA GLY A 90 10.39 3.88 -7.17
C GLY A 90 10.24 4.24 -8.64
N ALA A 91 9.64 3.35 -9.44
CA ALA A 91 9.40 3.56 -10.86
C ALA A 91 8.35 4.63 -11.16
N ILE A 92 7.28 4.70 -10.36
CA ILE A 92 6.23 5.72 -10.48
C ILE A 92 6.82 7.08 -10.15
N ILE A 93 7.51 7.21 -9.02
CA ILE A 93 8.14 8.48 -8.61
C ILE A 93 9.23 8.89 -9.62
N GLY A 94 9.98 7.92 -10.14
CA GLY A 94 11.01 8.16 -11.14
C GLY A 94 10.50 8.34 -12.57
N SER A 95 9.22 8.11 -12.87
CA SER A 95 8.75 8.04 -14.27
C SER A 95 8.97 9.31 -15.08
N PRO A 96 8.88 10.54 -14.53
CA PRO A 96 9.24 11.75 -15.28
C PRO A 96 10.70 11.74 -15.75
N PHE A 97 11.62 11.29 -14.89
CA PHE A 97 13.03 11.17 -15.25
C PHE A 97 13.27 10.06 -16.28
N TYR A 98 12.53 8.95 -16.20
CA TYR A 98 12.60 7.89 -17.20
C TYR A 98 12.09 8.34 -18.57
N MET A 99 11.00 9.11 -18.60
CA MET A 99 10.44 9.71 -19.82
C MET A 99 11.47 10.61 -20.51
N VAL A 100 12.02 11.58 -19.77
CA VAL A 100 13.04 12.51 -20.32
C VAL A 100 14.31 11.76 -20.75
N LYS A 101 14.75 10.76 -19.97
CA LYS A 101 15.89 9.91 -20.34
C LYS A 101 15.65 9.20 -21.67
N THR A 102 14.52 8.52 -21.81
CA THR A 102 14.25 7.66 -22.98
C THR A 102 14.14 8.47 -24.27
N GLN A 103 13.52 9.66 -24.21
CA GLN A 103 13.41 10.55 -25.37
C GLN A 103 14.72 11.25 -25.73
N LEU A 104 15.61 11.53 -24.76
CA LEU A 104 16.94 12.06 -25.06
C LEU A 104 17.89 11.01 -25.64
N GLN A 105 17.71 9.73 -25.26
CA GLN A 105 18.54 8.62 -25.74
C GLN A 105 18.13 8.10 -27.11
N SER A 106 16.91 8.42 -27.58
CA SER A 106 16.43 8.05 -28.91
C SER A 106 16.79 9.06 -30.00
N GLN A 107 17.23 10.27 -29.61
CA GLN A 107 17.65 11.30 -30.56
C GLN A 107 18.92 10.86 -31.26
N ALA A 108 18.90 10.88 -32.59
CA ALA A 108 20.07 10.58 -33.41
C ALA A 108 20.18 11.54 -34.59
N ALA A 109 21.39 11.71 -35.12
CA ALA A 109 21.63 12.46 -36.34
C ALA A 109 20.75 11.93 -37.49
N LYS A 110 20.28 12.84 -38.37
CA LYS A 110 19.35 12.51 -39.48
C LYS A 110 19.79 11.32 -40.35
N SER A 111 21.09 11.07 -40.49
CA SER A 111 21.67 9.95 -41.25
C SER A 111 21.51 8.56 -40.60
N ILE A 112 21.18 8.51 -39.30
CA ILE A 112 21.17 7.29 -38.46
C ILE A 112 19.86 7.18 -37.64
N ALA A 113 18.91 8.11 -37.84
CA ALA A 113 17.65 8.16 -37.12
C ALA A 113 16.84 6.87 -37.24
N VAL A 114 16.37 6.35 -36.09
CA VAL A 114 15.50 5.17 -35.99
C VAL A 114 14.32 5.48 -35.08
N GLY A 115 13.10 5.21 -35.54
CA GLY A 115 11.87 5.53 -34.80
C GLY A 115 11.51 7.01 -34.88
N TYR A 116 10.53 7.43 -34.08
CA TYR A 116 10.09 8.83 -34.03
C TYR A 116 11.12 9.68 -33.26
N GLN A 117 11.53 10.81 -33.86
CA GLN A 117 12.64 11.63 -33.36
C GLN A 117 12.13 12.92 -32.72
N HIS A 118 12.38 13.08 -31.43
CA HIS A 118 12.24 14.36 -30.73
C HIS A 118 13.58 15.08 -30.77
N HIS A 119 13.61 16.39 -31.00
CA HIS A 119 14.86 17.17 -30.96
C HIS A 119 14.85 18.03 -29.71
N TYR A 120 15.70 17.71 -28.72
CA TYR A 120 15.81 18.46 -27.46
C TYR A 120 17.28 18.83 -27.20
N HIS A 121 17.54 20.07 -26.79
CA HIS A 121 18.91 20.50 -26.53
C HIS A 121 19.41 20.09 -25.13
N SER A 122 18.50 19.84 -24.18
CA SER A 122 18.85 19.42 -22.82
C SER A 122 17.73 18.64 -22.13
N ALA A 123 18.04 18.00 -21.00
CA ALA A 123 17.02 17.34 -20.17
C ALA A 123 15.98 18.31 -19.60
N PHE A 124 16.37 19.55 -19.34
CA PHE A 124 15.45 20.59 -18.88
C PHE A 124 14.56 21.09 -20.02
N ASP A 125 15.12 21.23 -21.22
CA ASP A 125 14.39 21.60 -22.43
C ASP A 125 13.33 20.55 -22.77
N ALA A 126 13.71 19.27 -22.75
CA ALA A 126 12.80 18.14 -22.89
C ALA A 126 11.68 18.16 -21.84
N PHE A 127 12.03 18.36 -20.56
CA PHE A 127 11.04 18.43 -19.47
C PHE A 127 10.07 19.62 -19.63
N ARG A 128 10.59 20.79 -20.02
CA ARG A 128 9.81 22.02 -20.25
C ARG A 128 8.86 21.87 -21.44
N HIS A 129 9.33 21.29 -22.55
CA HIS A 129 8.50 21.01 -23.72
C HIS A 129 7.38 20.02 -23.37
N LEU A 130 7.71 18.91 -22.70
CA LEU A 130 6.71 17.93 -22.25
C LEU A 130 5.66 18.53 -21.31
N TRP A 131 6.10 19.40 -20.38
CA TRP A 131 5.18 20.08 -19.47
C TRP A 131 4.25 21.05 -20.22
N ARG A 132 4.76 21.78 -21.22
CA ARG A 132 3.97 22.74 -22.00
C ARG A 132 2.99 22.06 -22.96
N GLU A 133 3.39 20.96 -23.59
CA GLU A 133 2.57 20.27 -24.59
C GLU A 133 1.50 19.37 -23.96
N ALA A 134 1.82 18.68 -22.86
CA ALA A 134 0.95 17.63 -22.30
C ALA A 134 0.65 17.78 -20.79
N GLY A 135 1.13 18.85 -20.15
CA GLY A 135 0.90 19.13 -18.73
C GLY A 135 1.58 18.14 -17.78
N PHE A 136 1.21 18.20 -16.49
CA PHE A 136 1.76 17.33 -15.44
C PHE A 136 1.56 15.83 -15.75
N PHE A 137 0.39 15.45 -16.28
CA PHE A 137 0.11 14.05 -16.63
C PHE A 137 0.90 13.57 -17.87
N GLY A 138 1.33 14.48 -18.74
CA GLY A 138 2.22 14.19 -19.85
C GLY A 138 3.59 13.66 -19.40
N LEU A 139 4.13 14.15 -18.29
CA LEU A 139 5.39 13.68 -17.72
C LEU A 139 5.34 12.25 -17.18
N TYR A 140 4.16 11.82 -16.76
CA TYR A 140 3.95 10.46 -16.27
C TYR A 140 3.54 9.51 -17.39
N ARG A 141 3.45 9.95 -18.65
CA ARG A 141 3.07 9.09 -19.78
C ARG A 141 3.95 7.83 -19.84
N GLY A 142 3.34 6.68 -20.14
CA GLY A 142 4.05 5.39 -20.19
C GLY A 142 4.39 4.77 -18.83
N TRP A 143 4.06 5.42 -17.70
CA TRP A 143 4.27 4.85 -16.35
C TRP A 143 3.66 3.45 -16.20
N TYR A 144 2.51 3.20 -16.84
CA TYR A 144 1.82 1.91 -16.86
C TYR A 144 2.58 0.81 -17.62
N ALA A 145 3.52 1.16 -18.51
CA ALA A 145 4.40 0.21 -19.18
C ALA A 145 5.70 -0.02 -18.37
N ASN A 146 6.19 1.02 -17.69
CA ASN A 146 7.37 0.93 -16.83
C ASN A 146 7.10 0.19 -15.52
N THR A 147 5.87 0.24 -15.01
CA THR A 147 5.48 -0.37 -13.73
C THR A 147 5.59 -1.90 -13.77
N PRO A 148 4.98 -2.63 -14.72
CA PRO A 148 5.14 -4.09 -14.83
C PRO A 148 6.59 -4.51 -15.06
N LYS A 149 7.33 -3.76 -15.90
CA LYS A 149 8.77 -3.97 -16.14
C LYS A 149 9.56 -3.99 -14.82
N VAL A 150 9.39 -2.95 -14.00
CA VAL A 150 10.15 -2.81 -12.75
C VAL A 150 9.68 -3.76 -11.66
N PHE A 151 8.38 -4.04 -11.61
CA PHE A 151 7.81 -5.03 -10.70
C PHE A 151 8.44 -6.41 -10.93
N ILE A 152 8.35 -6.89 -12.18
CA ILE A 152 8.85 -8.20 -12.58
C ILE A 152 10.37 -8.25 -12.45
N GLY A 153 11.07 -7.19 -12.85
CA GLY A 153 12.52 -7.12 -12.72
C GLY A 153 13.00 -7.16 -11.26
N SER A 154 12.37 -6.39 -10.37
CA SER A 154 12.76 -6.35 -8.95
C SER A 154 12.38 -7.63 -8.20
N ALA A 155 11.25 -8.23 -8.57
CA ALA A 155 10.83 -9.54 -8.07
C ALA A 155 11.82 -10.64 -8.49
N THR A 156 12.16 -10.70 -9.77
CA THR A 156 13.05 -11.73 -10.34
C THR A 156 14.47 -11.62 -9.79
N GLN A 157 15.03 -10.41 -9.74
CA GLN A 157 16.42 -10.18 -9.32
C GLN A 157 16.68 -10.68 -7.90
N LEU A 158 15.92 -10.21 -6.91
CA LEU A 158 16.19 -10.52 -5.51
C LEU A 158 15.79 -11.96 -5.13
N THR A 159 14.77 -12.50 -5.78
CA THR A 159 14.35 -13.88 -5.54
C THR A 159 15.35 -14.89 -6.09
N ILE A 160 15.85 -14.68 -7.32
CA ILE A 160 16.87 -15.57 -7.90
C ILE A 160 18.20 -15.40 -7.16
N PHE A 161 18.56 -14.17 -6.78
CA PHE A 161 19.74 -13.93 -5.97
C PHE A 161 19.67 -14.70 -4.63
N GLY A 162 18.54 -14.60 -3.92
CA GLY A 162 18.31 -15.33 -2.67
C GLY A 162 18.36 -16.85 -2.82
N LEU A 163 17.67 -17.39 -3.82
CA LEU A 163 17.66 -18.83 -4.14
C LEU A 163 19.06 -19.37 -4.45
N VAL A 164 19.83 -18.64 -5.27
CA VAL A 164 21.19 -19.03 -5.63
C VAL A 164 22.11 -18.95 -4.40
N THR A 165 21.99 -17.91 -3.57
CA THR A 165 22.77 -17.86 -2.32
C THR A 165 22.41 -18.99 -1.36
N ASP A 166 21.13 -19.34 -1.22
CA ASP A 166 20.70 -20.42 -0.34
C ASP A 166 21.12 -21.79 -0.87
N PHE A 167 21.17 -21.96 -2.20
CA PHE A 167 21.72 -23.15 -2.86
C PHE A 167 23.25 -23.26 -2.73
N LEU A 168 23.98 -22.13 -2.72
CA LEU A 168 25.45 -22.11 -2.65
C LEU A 168 26.00 -22.28 -1.23
N LYS A 169 25.25 -21.87 -0.20
CA LYS A 169 25.65 -21.95 1.23
C LYS A 169 26.08 -23.34 1.74
N PRO A 170 25.48 -24.48 1.31
CA PRO A 170 25.85 -25.81 1.78
C PRO A 170 27.19 -26.31 1.25
N PHE A 171 27.74 -25.71 0.18
CA PHE A 171 28.97 -26.16 -0.45
C PHE A 171 30.20 -25.57 0.27
N GLU A 172 31.13 -26.44 0.70
CA GLU A 172 32.34 -26.04 1.45
C GLU A 172 33.19 -24.98 0.73
N THR A 173 33.26 -25.02 -0.60
CA THR A 173 34.03 -24.07 -1.42
C THR A 173 33.60 -22.61 -1.24
N PHE A 174 32.34 -22.35 -0.87
CA PHE A 174 31.75 -21.02 -0.76
C PHE A 174 31.61 -20.52 0.68
N LYS A 175 31.83 -21.39 1.67
CA LYS A 175 31.65 -21.11 3.11
C LYS A 175 32.58 -19.99 3.61
N ASP A 176 33.81 -19.95 3.09
CA ASP A 176 34.85 -19.01 3.51
C ASP A 176 35.07 -17.82 2.55
N LYS A 177 34.28 -17.73 1.46
CA LYS A 177 34.44 -16.71 0.40
C LYS A 177 33.11 -15.97 0.10
N PRO A 178 32.65 -15.06 0.97
CA PRO A 178 31.38 -14.35 0.79
C PRO A 178 31.30 -13.55 -0.51
N LEU A 179 32.42 -12.94 -0.93
CA LEU A 179 32.50 -12.19 -2.20
C LEU A 179 32.33 -13.08 -3.43
N LEU A 180 32.85 -14.30 -3.40
CA LEU A 180 32.72 -15.25 -4.51
C LEU A 180 31.27 -15.74 -4.62
N MET A 181 30.64 -16.04 -3.48
CA MET A 181 29.22 -16.41 -3.42
C MET A 181 28.32 -15.28 -3.96
N THR A 182 28.54 -14.05 -3.51
CA THR A 182 27.80 -12.86 -3.99
C THR A 182 28.01 -12.62 -5.48
N PHE A 183 29.24 -12.80 -5.98
CA PHE A 183 29.54 -12.63 -7.40
C PHE A 183 28.78 -13.64 -8.27
N VAL A 184 28.83 -14.93 -7.93
CA VAL A 184 28.13 -15.99 -8.67
C VAL A 184 26.61 -15.81 -8.61
N ALA A 185 26.07 -15.48 -7.44
CA ALA A 185 24.64 -15.17 -7.28
C ALA A 185 24.20 -13.93 -8.07
N ALA A 186 25.02 -12.88 -8.10
CA ALA A 186 24.77 -11.66 -8.87
C ALA A 186 24.83 -11.91 -10.39
N LEU A 187 25.75 -12.76 -10.85
CA LEU A 187 25.87 -13.16 -12.25
C LEU A 187 24.61 -13.91 -12.73
N ILE A 188 24.21 -14.97 -12.01
CA ILE A 188 23.05 -15.80 -12.38
C ILE A 188 21.75 -14.99 -12.32
N SER A 189 21.55 -14.22 -11.24
CA SER A 189 20.37 -13.36 -11.11
C SER A 189 20.30 -12.25 -12.16
N GLY A 190 21.44 -11.66 -12.55
CA GLY A 190 21.54 -10.66 -13.62
C GLY A 190 21.17 -11.21 -15.00
N CYS A 191 21.62 -12.42 -15.32
CA CYS A 191 21.26 -13.12 -16.56
C CYS A 191 19.75 -13.43 -16.62
N CYS A 192 19.19 -14.05 -15.58
CA CYS A 192 17.77 -14.38 -15.52
C CYS A 192 16.87 -13.13 -15.56
N LEU A 193 17.25 -12.06 -14.84
CA LEU A 193 16.57 -10.76 -14.89
C LEU A 193 16.44 -10.24 -16.32
N SER A 194 17.51 -10.33 -17.10
CA SER A 194 17.58 -9.78 -18.46
C SER A 194 16.66 -10.50 -19.42
N VAL A 195 16.55 -11.83 -19.28
CA VAL A 195 15.64 -12.66 -20.10
C VAL A 195 14.19 -12.31 -19.78
N VAL A 196 13.83 -12.26 -18.49
CA VAL A 196 12.44 -12.03 -18.06
C VAL A 196 11.98 -10.58 -18.36
N MET A 197 12.88 -9.60 -18.26
CA MET A 197 12.54 -8.18 -18.44
C MET A 197 12.45 -7.75 -19.92
N GLN A 198 13.10 -8.47 -20.84
CA GLN A 198 13.28 -8.01 -22.22
C GLN A 198 11.98 -7.68 -22.98
N PRO A 199 10.90 -8.49 -22.92
CA PRO A 199 9.65 -8.16 -23.61
C PRO A 199 9.04 -6.83 -23.16
N PHE A 200 9.15 -6.53 -21.86
CA PHE A 200 8.64 -5.29 -21.28
C PHE A 200 9.58 -4.11 -21.57
N ASP A 201 10.89 -4.34 -21.71
CA ASP A 201 11.85 -3.34 -22.13
C ASP A 201 11.58 -2.84 -23.56
N VAL A 202 11.40 -3.76 -24.51
CA VAL A 202 11.10 -3.43 -25.92
C VAL A 202 9.78 -2.65 -26.01
N LEU A 203 8.75 -3.14 -25.31
CA LEU A 203 7.44 -2.50 -25.29
C LEU A 203 7.48 -1.10 -24.70
N ALA A 204 8.12 -0.92 -23.54
CA ALA A 204 8.23 0.37 -22.89
C ALA A 204 8.93 1.37 -23.80
N VAL A 205 10.08 1.01 -24.37
CA VAL A 205 10.88 1.92 -25.21
C VAL A 205 10.13 2.39 -26.46
N ARG A 206 9.28 1.56 -27.06
CA ARG A 206 8.40 1.95 -28.18
C ARG A 206 7.22 2.82 -27.74
N LEU A 207 6.58 2.49 -26.62
CA LEU A 207 5.49 3.31 -26.06
C LEU A 207 5.94 4.71 -25.63
N TYR A 208 7.20 4.85 -25.20
CA TYR A 208 7.81 6.11 -24.79
C TYR A 208 8.26 6.99 -25.96
N ASN A 209 8.68 6.39 -27.08
CA ASN A 209 9.16 7.13 -28.24
C ASN A 209 8.08 7.50 -29.26
N GLN A 210 6.87 6.92 -29.20
CA GLN A 210 5.80 7.30 -30.13
C GLN A 210 5.24 8.72 -29.91
N GLY A 211 4.93 9.40 -31.03
CA GLY A 211 4.24 10.69 -31.04
C GLY A 211 2.80 10.63 -30.48
N THR A 212 2.22 11.81 -30.25
CA THR A 212 0.84 11.99 -29.74
C THR A 212 -0.02 12.81 -30.68
N ASP A 213 -1.30 12.47 -30.74
CA ASP A 213 -2.34 13.33 -31.28
C ASP A 213 -2.74 14.44 -30.28
N ARG A 214 -3.44 15.49 -30.73
CA ARG A 214 -3.89 16.64 -29.91
C ARG A 214 -4.76 16.25 -28.69
N THR A 215 -5.30 15.04 -28.70
CA THR A 215 -6.10 14.45 -27.61
C THR A 215 -5.28 13.66 -26.59
N GLY A 216 -3.96 13.55 -26.77
CA GLY A 216 -3.04 12.83 -25.87
C GLY A 216 -2.96 11.31 -26.09
N LYS A 217 -3.63 10.77 -27.12
CA LYS A 217 -3.51 9.35 -27.52
C LYS A 217 -2.23 9.12 -28.33
N GLY A 218 -1.58 7.95 -28.13
CA GLY A 218 -0.41 7.55 -28.89
C GLY A 218 -0.78 7.20 -30.33
N ILE A 219 0.03 7.63 -31.30
CA ILE A 219 -0.27 7.47 -32.74
C ILE A 219 -0.26 5.99 -33.17
N TYR A 220 0.66 5.18 -32.62
CA TYR A 220 0.86 3.79 -33.04
C TYR A 220 0.29 2.77 -32.06
N TYR A 221 0.37 3.06 -30.76
CA TYR A 221 0.01 2.16 -29.68
C TYR A 221 -0.91 2.85 -28.67
N ASN A 222 -2.09 2.28 -28.46
CA ASN A 222 -3.09 2.81 -27.53
C ASN A 222 -2.90 2.34 -26.08
N GLY A 223 -2.07 1.33 -25.85
CA GLY A 223 -1.79 0.80 -24.51
C GLY A 223 -0.87 -0.43 -24.52
N LEU A 224 -0.66 -1.00 -23.33
CA LEU A 224 0.26 -2.14 -23.11
C LEU A 224 -0.14 -3.38 -23.95
N PHE A 225 -1.41 -3.79 -23.86
CA PHE A 225 -1.91 -4.98 -24.56
C PHE A 225 -1.99 -4.79 -26.08
N ASP A 226 -2.38 -3.59 -26.53
CA ASP A 226 -2.40 -3.24 -27.95
C ASP A 226 -0.98 -3.26 -28.54
N GLY A 227 0.00 -2.74 -27.80
CA GLY A 227 1.42 -2.81 -28.18
C GLY A 227 1.98 -4.23 -28.24
N LEU A 228 1.74 -5.06 -27.23
CA LEU A 228 2.17 -6.46 -27.23
C LEU A 228 1.55 -7.26 -28.37
N TYR A 229 0.24 -7.08 -28.59
CA TYR A 229 -0.48 -7.76 -29.67
C TYR A 229 0.06 -7.37 -31.05
N LYS A 230 0.29 -6.08 -31.29
CA LYS A 230 0.85 -5.58 -32.55
C LYS A 230 2.29 -6.05 -32.78
N ILE A 231 3.15 -6.02 -31.76
CA ILE A 231 4.54 -6.50 -31.88
C ILE A 231 4.55 -8.00 -32.15
N PHE A 232 3.76 -8.78 -31.42
CA PHE A 232 3.67 -10.23 -31.61
C PHE A 232 3.14 -10.60 -33.00
N ARG A 233 2.11 -9.90 -33.49
CA ARG A 233 1.50 -10.17 -34.80
C ARG A 233 2.39 -9.77 -35.97
N VAL A 234 3.18 -8.70 -35.84
CA VAL A 234 3.99 -8.14 -36.94
C VAL A 234 5.43 -8.67 -36.94
N GLU A 235 6.07 -8.80 -35.77
CA GLU A 235 7.48 -9.17 -35.65
C GLU A 235 7.68 -10.59 -35.08
N GLY A 236 6.61 -11.26 -34.66
CA GLY A 236 6.68 -12.57 -34.00
C GLY A 236 7.29 -12.52 -32.60
N VAL A 237 7.51 -13.71 -32.01
CA VAL A 237 8.07 -13.88 -30.65
C VAL A 237 9.48 -13.28 -30.55
N LEU A 238 10.29 -13.39 -31.60
CA LEU A 238 11.65 -12.85 -31.63
C LEU A 238 11.69 -11.31 -31.61
N GLY A 239 10.63 -10.65 -32.07
CA GLY A 239 10.47 -9.19 -31.96
C GLY A 239 10.47 -8.69 -30.51
N LEU A 240 9.89 -9.46 -29.58
CA LEU A 240 9.83 -9.14 -28.15
C LEU A 240 11.21 -9.23 -27.45
N TYR A 241 12.16 -9.96 -28.02
CA TYR A 241 13.50 -10.15 -27.47
C TYR A 241 14.58 -9.31 -28.16
N LYS A 242 14.20 -8.37 -29.05
CA LYS A 242 15.15 -7.48 -29.72
C LYS A 242 15.97 -6.68 -28.72
N GLY A 243 17.30 -6.78 -28.81
CA GLY A 243 18.23 -6.05 -27.94
C GLY A 243 18.59 -6.77 -26.64
N ILE A 244 18.30 -8.08 -26.51
CA ILE A 244 18.69 -8.88 -25.33
C ILE A 244 20.19 -8.83 -25.03
N PHE A 245 21.04 -8.90 -26.06
CA PHE A 245 22.50 -8.87 -25.89
C PHE A 245 23.00 -7.54 -25.28
N PRO A 246 22.63 -6.35 -25.81
CA PRO A 246 22.92 -5.09 -25.12
C PRO A 246 22.32 -4.99 -23.71
N THR A 247 21.15 -5.58 -23.47
CA THR A 247 20.56 -5.62 -22.13
C THR A 247 21.43 -6.43 -21.17
N LEU A 248 21.88 -7.63 -21.55
CA LEU A 248 22.76 -8.51 -20.77
C LEU A 248 24.11 -7.85 -20.45
N MET A 249 24.72 -7.19 -21.43
CA MET A 249 25.97 -6.43 -21.25
C MET A 249 25.81 -5.26 -20.26
N ARG A 250 24.59 -4.74 -20.08
CA ARG A 250 24.32 -3.65 -19.14
C ARG A 250 23.94 -4.17 -17.76
N SER A 251 22.98 -5.09 -17.69
CA SER A 251 22.37 -5.56 -16.44
C SER A 251 23.32 -6.42 -15.61
N THR A 252 24.09 -7.30 -16.25
CA THR A 252 24.95 -8.26 -15.54
C THR A 252 26.08 -7.54 -14.79
N PRO A 253 26.85 -6.64 -15.43
CA PRO A 253 27.83 -5.83 -14.70
C PRO A 253 27.17 -4.89 -13.69
N HIS A 254 25.99 -4.34 -14.00
CA HIS A 254 25.26 -3.47 -13.08
C HIS A 254 24.86 -4.17 -11.78
N VAL A 255 24.34 -5.39 -11.85
CA VAL A 255 23.93 -6.18 -10.67
C VAL A 255 25.16 -6.62 -9.85
N ILE A 256 26.21 -7.08 -10.53
CA ILE A 256 27.48 -7.45 -9.88
C ILE A 256 28.09 -6.24 -9.15
N LEU A 257 28.25 -5.12 -9.85
CA LEU A 257 28.81 -3.91 -9.27
C LEU A 257 27.95 -3.40 -8.12
N CYS A 258 26.64 -3.30 -8.29
CA CYS A 258 25.76 -2.83 -7.20
C CYS A 258 25.85 -3.72 -5.96
N GLN A 259 25.89 -5.05 -6.11
CA GLN A 259 25.86 -5.97 -4.98
C GLN A 259 27.23 -6.09 -4.30
N VAL A 260 28.31 -6.19 -5.07
CA VAL A 260 29.69 -6.29 -4.55
C VAL A 260 30.11 -4.96 -3.92
N PHE A 261 29.81 -3.82 -4.56
CA PHE A 261 30.07 -2.51 -3.95
C PHE A 261 29.18 -2.32 -2.72
N TYR A 262 27.92 -2.75 -2.74
CA TYR A 262 27.06 -2.66 -1.54
C TYR A 262 27.64 -3.47 -0.38
N GLU A 263 28.07 -4.71 -0.61
CA GLU A 263 28.64 -5.56 0.44
C GLU A 263 29.93 -4.95 1.00
N LYS A 264 30.85 -4.49 0.13
CA LYS A 264 32.08 -3.83 0.57
C LYS A 264 31.82 -2.48 1.26
N LEU A 265 30.94 -1.65 0.72
CA LEU A 265 30.61 -0.33 1.27
C LEU A 265 29.84 -0.46 2.59
N SER A 266 28.94 -1.44 2.72
CA SER A 266 28.20 -1.73 3.97
C SER A 266 29.11 -2.21 5.09
N GLN A 267 30.10 -3.05 4.78
CA GLN A 267 31.11 -3.52 5.73
C GLN A 267 32.09 -2.41 6.14
N THR A 268 32.48 -1.54 5.19
CA THR A 268 33.54 -0.53 5.42
C THR A 268 33.01 0.82 5.94
N LEU A 269 31.78 1.22 5.60
CA LEU A 269 31.28 2.59 5.80
C LEU A 269 29.92 2.72 6.51
N GLY A 270 29.27 1.61 6.90
CA GLY A 270 28.03 1.64 7.70
C GLY A 270 26.80 2.27 7.00
N VAL A 271 25.62 2.09 7.61
CA VAL A 271 24.33 2.67 7.13
C VAL A 271 24.33 4.20 7.26
N GLU A 272 25.17 4.74 8.13
CA GLU A 272 25.28 6.15 8.49
C GLU A 272 25.73 7.03 7.31
N PHE A 273 26.54 6.53 6.37
CA PHE A 273 26.93 7.26 5.15
C PHE A 273 25.73 7.56 4.24
N ILE A 274 24.80 6.61 4.10
CA ILE A 274 23.59 6.76 3.28
C ILE A 274 22.63 7.74 3.97
N ILE A 275 22.51 7.64 5.29
CA ILE A 275 21.71 8.55 6.11
C ILE A 275 22.26 9.99 6.05
N ALA A 276 23.58 10.13 6.12
CA ALA A 276 24.30 11.40 5.98
C ALA A 276 24.11 12.03 4.60
N GLY A 277 24.23 11.24 3.54
CA GLY A 277 24.00 11.69 2.16
C GLY A 277 22.55 12.14 1.93
N LEU A 278 21.57 11.41 2.47
CA LEU A 278 20.15 11.75 2.37
C LEU A 278 19.80 13.02 3.18
N ALA A 279 20.36 13.17 4.39
CA ALA A 279 20.22 14.40 5.18
C ALA A 279 20.85 15.60 4.45
N GLY A 280 22.05 15.44 3.88
CA GLY A 280 22.72 16.47 3.09
C GLY A 280 21.95 16.93 1.85
N ILE A 281 21.23 16.02 1.19
CA ILE A 281 20.36 16.33 0.04
C ILE A 281 19.13 17.14 0.49
N GLY A 282 18.45 16.71 1.55
CA GLY A 282 17.28 17.42 2.10
C GLY A 282 17.63 18.84 2.51
N THR A 283 18.79 19.01 3.15
CA THR A 283 19.28 20.33 3.53
C THR A 283 19.68 21.17 2.31
N GLY A 284 20.38 20.57 1.33
CA GLY A 284 20.78 21.26 0.09
C GLY A 284 19.60 21.85 -0.70
N LEU A 285 18.47 21.14 -0.78
CA LEU A 285 17.22 21.61 -1.41
C LEU A 285 16.64 22.85 -0.72
N LEU A 286 16.65 22.85 0.61
CA LEU A 286 16.08 23.93 1.43
C LEU A 286 16.98 25.17 1.44
N THR A 287 18.30 24.99 1.43
CA THR A 287 19.25 26.10 1.59
C THR A 287 19.72 26.74 0.27
N ASN A 288 19.46 26.10 -0.87
CA ASN A 288 19.95 26.58 -2.18
C ASN A 288 19.51 28.02 -2.53
N PRO A 289 18.28 28.48 -2.25
CA PRO A 289 17.89 29.88 -2.45
C PRO A 289 18.77 30.89 -1.71
N ALA A 290 19.13 30.58 -0.46
CA ALA A 290 19.99 31.44 0.34
C ALA A 290 21.44 31.42 -0.17
N ASP A 291 21.89 30.29 -0.73
CA ASP A 291 23.20 30.17 -1.38
C ASP A 291 23.33 31.07 -2.62
N VAL A 292 22.31 31.07 -3.50
CA VAL A 292 22.29 31.94 -4.71
C VAL A 292 22.30 33.42 -4.33
N LEU A 293 21.53 33.79 -3.30
CA LEU A 293 21.50 35.17 -2.79
C LEU A 293 22.86 35.61 -2.26
N LYS A 294 23.50 34.75 -1.46
CA LYS A 294 24.83 35.02 -0.90
C LYS A 294 25.86 35.24 -2.01
N THR A 295 25.96 34.33 -2.97
CA THR A 295 26.97 34.42 -4.03
C THR A 295 26.82 35.69 -4.86
N ARG A 296 25.58 36.08 -5.21
CA ARG A 296 25.35 37.30 -6.01
C ARG A 296 25.69 38.58 -5.26
N LEU A 297 25.37 38.64 -3.96
CA LEU A 297 25.73 39.80 -3.13
C LEU A 297 27.25 39.91 -2.90
N GLN A 298 27.96 38.79 -2.85
CA GLN A 298 29.43 38.77 -2.69
C GLN A 298 30.17 39.24 -3.95
N LEU A 299 29.60 38.98 -5.14
CA LEU A 299 30.21 39.33 -6.43
C LEU A 299 29.95 40.77 -6.87
N GLN A 300 28.90 41.41 -6.35
CA GLN A 300 28.62 42.83 -6.65
C GLN A 300 29.79 43.77 -6.30
N GLY A 301 30.62 43.41 -5.30
CA GLY A 301 31.80 44.20 -4.92
C GLY A 301 32.92 44.23 -5.98
N GLU A 302 33.04 43.22 -6.84
CA GLU A 302 34.03 43.22 -7.94
C GLU A 302 33.72 44.28 -9.01
N LEU A 303 32.43 44.54 -9.26
CA LEU A 303 31.96 45.52 -10.25
C LEU A 303 32.07 46.96 -9.73
N GLU A 304 31.99 47.17 -8.41
CA GLU A 304 32.21 48.48 -7.77
C GLU A 304 33.68 48.93 -7.87
N ALA A 305 34.64 47.99 -7.88
CA ALA A 305 36.07 48.28 -7.99
C ALA A 305 36.53 48.74 -9.39
N SER A 306 35.72 48.53 -10.44
CA SER A 306 36.03 48.96 -11.82
C SER A 306 35.64 50.41 -12.14
N GLY A 307 35.27 51.23 -11.14
CA GLY A 307 35.12 52.69 -11.26
C GLY A 307 33.86 53.21 -11.97
N ASN A 308 33.20 52.41 -12.82
CA ASN A 308 32.01 52.81 -13.60
C ASN A 308 30.80 51.88 -13.32
N TYR A 309 30.22 51.91 -12.11
CA TYR A 309 29.10 51.01 -11.80
C TYR A 309 27.99 51.58 -10.90
N ARG A 310 26.74 51.25 -11.25
CA ARG A 310 25.51 51.60 -10.52
C ARG A 310 25.08 50.40 -9.66
N LYS A 311 24.94 50.57 -8.35
CA LYS A 311 24.56 49.50 -7.40
C LYS A 311 23.31 48.73 -7.86
N THR A 312 23.44 47.42 -8.06
CA THR A 312 22.35 46.53 -8.53
C THR A 312 21.43 46.09 -7.39
N TYR A 313 21.99 45.80 -6.21
CA TYR A 313 21.23 45.38 -5.03
C TYR A 313 21.56 46.28 -3.84
N ASN A 314 20.52 46.83 -3.21
CA ASN A 314 20.64 47.66 -2.00
C ASN A 314 20.50 46.84 -0.70
N GLY A 315 20.28 45.54 -0.80
CA GLY A 315 20.12 44.63 0.34
C GLY A 315 19.49 43.29 -0.04
N THR A 316 19.44 42.35 0.90
CA THR A 316 18.96 40.96 0.67
C THR A 316 17.52 40.91 0.17
N LEU A 317 16.62 41.70 0.76
CA LEU A 317 15.20 41.77 0.36
C LEU A 317 15.02 42.37 -1.04
N HIS A 318 15.81 43.41 -1.38
CA HIS A 318 15.82 43.98 -2.72
C HIS A 318 16.36 42.98 -3.74
N ALA A 319 17.41 42.22 -3.38
CA ALA A 319 17.95 41.16 -4.23
C ALA A 319 16.93 40.05 -4.51
N VAL A 320 16.22 39.54 -3.50
CA VAL A 320 15.15 38.53 -3.69
C VAL A 320 14.08 39.06 -4.65
N ARG A 321 13.57 40.28 -4.42
CA ARG A 321 12.49 40.86 -5.22
C ARG A 321 12.93 41.07 -6.68
N THR A 322 14.15 41.56 -6.90
CA THR A 322 14.68 41.84 -8.23
C THR A 322 14.98 40.55 -9.01
N ILE A 323 15.51 39.51 -8.35
CA ILE A 323 15.76 38.20 -8.98
C ILE A 323 14.43 37.55 -9.40
N VAL A 324 13.45 37.51 -8.50
CA VAL A 324 12.14 36.90 -8.79
C VAL A 324 11.41 37.66 -9.90
N ARG A 325 11.50 39.00 -9.93
CA ARG A 325 10.84 39.83 -10.94
C ARG A 325 11.48 39.74 -12.33
N ASN A 326 12.82 39.64 -12.41
CA ASN A 326 13.54 39.71 -13.68
C ASN A 326 13.89 38.33 -14.27
N GLU A 327 14.10 37.31 -13.43
CA GLU A 327 14.57 35.98 -13.84
C GLU A 327 13.60 34.85 -13.47
N GLY A 328 12.59 35.13 -12.64
CA GLY A 328 11.59 34.17 -12.20
C GLY A 328 12.00 33.38 -10.96
N LEU A 329 11.02 32.67 -10.38
CA LEU A 329 11.15 32.00 -9.09
C LEU A 329 12.18 30.85 -9.07
N MET A 330 12.45 30.23 -10.24
CA MET A 330 13.46 29.17 -10.38
C MET A 330 14.90 29.68 -10.46
N ALA A 331 15.13 30.98 -10.67
CA ALA A 331 16.47 31.56 -10.64
C ALA A 331 17.11 31.47 -9.24
N LEU A 332 16.29 31.48 -8.19
CA LEU A 332 16.71 31.19 -6.81
C LEU A 332 17.21 29.75 -6.63
N GLN A 333 16.95 28.84 -7.59
CA GLN A 333 17.42 27.46 -7.56
C GLN A 333 18.63 27.20 -8.49
N ALA A 334 19.26 28.25 -9.02
CA ALA A 334 20.44 28.13 -9.87
C ALA A 334 21.58 27.37 -9.16
N GLY A 335 22.22 26.43 -9.87
CA GLY A 335 23.33 25.63 -9.33
C GLY A 335 22.92 24.46 -8.41
N LEU A 336 21.63 24.09 -8.32
CA LEU A 336 21.16 23.02 -7.44
C LEU A 336 21.86 21.66 -7.67
N ALA A 337 22.10 21.28 -8.93
CA ALA A 337 22.73 20.00 -9.25
C ALA A 337 24.15 19.84 -8.67
N PRO A 338 25.10 20.79 -8.90
CA PRO A 338 26.40 20.72 -8.22
C PRO A 338 26.31 20.90 -6.71
N VAL A 339 25.30 21.62 -6.18
CA VAL A 339 25.06 21.71 -4.72
C VAL A 339 24.71 20.36 -4.11
N LEU A 340 23.81 19.59 -4.74
CA LEU A 340 23.42 18.28 -4.24
C LEU A 340 24.57 17.27 -4.33
N GLY A 341 25.32 17.27 -5.45
CA GLY A 341 26.50 16.42 -5.60
C GLY A 341 27.58 16.74 -4.57
N LEU A 342 27.82 18.03 -4.32
CA LEU A 342 28.76 18.48 -3.31
C LEU A 342 28.34 18.07 -1.89
N GLN A 343 27.04 18.17 -1.55
CA GLN A 343 26.55 17.79 -0.21
C GLN A 343 26.65 16.29 0.07
N ILE A 344 26.50 15.44 -0.94
CA ILE A 344 26.71 13.99 -0.80
C ILE A 344 28.17 13.68 -0.50
N ILE A 345 29.10 14.34 -1.21
CA ILE A 345 30.55 14.16 -0.99
C ILE A 345 30.95 14.69 0.39
N ILE A 346 30.54 15.90 0.76
CA ILE A 346 30.92 16.53 2.03
C ILE A 346 30.42 15.72 3.22
N ASN A 347 29.12 15.39 3.27
CA ASN A 347 28.56 14.68 4.42
C ASN A 347 29.01 13.21 4.46
N GLY A 348 29.19 12.59 3.30
CA GLY A 348 29.71 11.24 3.20
C GLY A 348 31.15 11.11 3.70
N VAL A 349 32.05 11.97 3.22
CA VAL A 349 33.48 11.95 3.62
C VAL A 349 33.64 12.38 5.07
N ARG A 350 32.95 13.44 5.53
CA ARG A 350 33.05 13.97 6.91
C ARG A 350 32.59 12.95 7.96
N LEU A 351 31.43 12.32 7.78
CA LEU A 351 30.90 11.38 8.77
C LEU A 351 31.59 10.01 8.68
N GLY A 352 31.97 9.55 7.48
CA GLY A 352 32.73 8.32 7.31
C GLY A 352 34.11 8.37 7.99
N SER A 353 34.81 9.50 7.87
CA SER A 353 36.12 9.70 8.51
C SER A 353 36.02 9.89 10.04
N TYR A 354 35.00 10.61 10.54
CA TYR A 354 34.74 10.73 11.98
C TYR A 354 34.50 9.36 12.64
N HIS A 355 33.68 8.51 12.03
CA HIS A 355 33.39 7.17 12.58
C HIS A 355 34.55 6.19 12.44
N PHE A 356 35.31 6.29 11.35
CA PHE A 356 36.57 5.55 11.21
C PHE A 356 37.54 5.92 12.34
N ALA A 357 37.75 7.22 12.59
CA ALA A 357 38.59 7.69 13.69
C ALA A 357 38.10 7.22 15.06
N LYS A 358 36.77 7.23 15.28
CA LYS A 358 36.16 6.73 16.51
C LYS A 358 36.36 5.22 16.70
N ARG A 359 36.22 4.41 15.65
CA ARG A 359 36.45 2.96 15.70
C ARG A 359 37.91 2.59 15.95
N CYS A 360 38.83 3.40 15.44
CA CYS A 360 40.26 3.26 15.73
C CYS A 360 40.66 3.78 17.12
N GLY A 361 39.71 4.24 17.95
CA GLY A 361 39.98 4.75 19.29
C GLY A 361 40.68 6.13 19.32
N LEU A 362 40.86 6.80 18.18
CA LEU A 362 41.64 8.03 18.05
C LEU A 362 40.98 9.25 18.72
N THR A 363 39.70 9.15 19.10
CA THR A 363 38.91 10.25 19.69
C THR A 363 38.84 10.22 21.21
N VAL A 364 39.40 9.19 21.86
CA VAL A 364 39.24 8.93 23.30
C VAL A 364 40.62 8.96 23.98
N ASN A 365 40.73 9.59 25.16
CA ASN A 365 41.94 9.51 25.99
C ASN A 365 41.99 8.18 26.77
N GLU A 366 43.14 7.84 27.37
CA GLU A 366 43.30 6.62 28.21
C GLU A 366 42.29 6.53 29.37
N ALA A 367 41.72 7.66 29.81
CA ALA A 367 40.67 7.75 30.83
C ALA A 367 39.23 7.55 30.31
N GLY A 368 39.01 7.33 29.01
CA GLY A 368 37.66 7.13 28.44
C GLY A 368 36.90 8.40 28.04
N ASP A 369 37.45 9.59 28.31
CA ASP A 369 36.84 10.88 27.94
C ASP A 369 37.20 11.33 26.52
N THR A 370 36.24 11.94 25.83
CA THR A 370 36.43 12.51 24.48
C THR A 370 37.26 13.79 24.54
N ASN A 371 38.44 13.77 23.93
CA ASN A 371 39.34 14.92 23.87
C ASN A 371 38.90 15.89 22.75
N VAL A 372 38.45 17.09 23.13
CA VAL A 372 37.87 18.09 22.23
C VAL A 372 38.89 18.55 21.18
N LEU A 373 40.16 18.73 21.57
CA LEU A 373 41.21 19.23 20.66
C LEU A 373 41.57 18.18 19.59
N ARG A 374 41.73 16.91 19.98
CA ARG A 374 42.00 15.81 19.03
C ARG A 374 40.83 15.59 18.08
N THR A 375 39.61 15.66 18.61
CA THR A 375 38.38 15.53 17.81
C THR A 375 38.24 16.68 16.80
N ALA A 376 38.57 17.91 17.19
CA ALA A 376 38.56 19.07 16.31
C ALA A 376 39.60 18.96 15.19
N VAL A 377 40.82 18.51 15.48
CA VAL A 377 41.89 18.31 14.48
C VAL A 377 41.50 17.22 13.48
N LEU A 378 41.01 16.07 13.95
CA LEU A 378 40.56 14.96 13.10
C LEU A 378 39.38 15.39 12.21
N SER A 379 38.44 16.16 12.76
CA SER A 379 37.30 16.71 12.01
C SER A 379 37.74 17.76 10.98
N GLY A 380 38.77 18.55 11.30
CA GLY A 380 39.38 19.49 10.37
C GLY A 380 40.10 18.81 9.20
N VAL A 381 40.81 17.71 9.44
CA VAL A 381 41.46 16.89 8.38
C VAL A 381 40.42 16.21 7.49
N ALA A 382 39.37 15.66 8.09
CA ALA A 382 38.21 15.10 7.39
C ALA A 382 37.52 16.13 6.48
N GLY A 383 37.24 17.32 7.02
CA GLY A 383 36.66 18.44 6.28
C GLY A 383 37.53 18.90 5.11
N SER A 384 38.85 18.98 5.32
CA SER A 384 39.82 19.36 4.29
C SER A 384 39.88 18.34 3.15
N THR A 385 39.82 17.05 3.47
CA THR A 385 39.81 15.95 2.49
C THR A 385 38.53 15.99 1.64
N ALA A 386 37.38 16.23 2.26
CA ALA A 386 36.10 16.36 1.57
C ALA A 386 36.08 17.53 0.59
N VAL A 387 36.74 18.64 0.93
CA VAL A 387 36.85 19.85 0.11
C VAL A 387 37.71 19.62 -1.12
N ILE A 388 38.85 18.96 -0.97
CA ILE A 388 39.71 18.62 -2.10
C ILE A 388 38.91 17.77 -3.09
N ILE A 389 38.22 16.73 -2.61
CA ILE A 389 37.39 15.87 -3.46
C ILE A 389 36.22 16.64 -4.11
N GLY A 390 35.59 17.56 -3.38
CA GLY A 390 34.44 18.35 -3.83
C GLY A 390 34.75 19.61 -4.64
N SER A 391 36.02 20.00 -4.78
CA SER A 391 36.44 21.29 -5.37
C SER A 391 35.89 21.55 -6.77
N PRO A 392 35.90 20.58 -7.72
CA PRO A 392 35.34 20.81 -9.05
C PRO A 392 33.83 21.11 -9.06
N LEU A 393 33.06 20.49 -8.16
CA LEU A 393 31.62 20.73 -8.03
C LEU A 393 31.34 22.06 -7.31
N TYR A 394 32.19 22.45 -6.36
CA TYR A 394 32.10 23.75 -5.72
C TYR A 394 32.36 24.89 -6.71
N LEU A 395 33.38 24.75 -7.56
CA LEU A 395 33.71 25.71 -8.62
C LEU A 395 32.56 25.84 -9.63
N ALA A 396 32.00 24.71 -10.07
CA ALA A 396 30.85 24.68 -10.97
C ALA A 396 29.61 25.35 -10.34
N LYS A 397 29.36 25.13 -9.04
CA LYS A 397 28.31 25.82 -8.29
C LYS A 397 28.51 27.33 -8.32
N VAL A 398 29.67 27.83 -7.90
CA VAL A 398 29.92 29.27 -7.76
C VAL A 398 29.76 29.99 -9.09
N ARG A 399 30.32 29.45 -10.19
CA ARG A 399 30.19 30.05 -11.53
C ARG A 399 28.75 30.05 -12.06
N LEU A 400 27.97 28.99 -11.79
CA LEU A 400 26.55 28.94 -12.16
C LEU A 400 25.70 29.95 -11.39
N GLN A 401 26.11 30.29 -10.17
CA GLN A 401 25.38 31.25 -9.32
C GLN A 401 25.82 32.70 -9.54
N ALA A 402 26.95 32.92 -10.24
CA ALA A 402 27.60 34.21 -10.46
C ALA A 402 27.08 35.05 -11.65
N HIS A 403 26.54 34.43 -12.71
CA HIS A 403 26.30 35.14 -13.98
C HIS A 403 25.04 36.02 -13.94
N VAL A 404 25.23 37.33 -14.17
CA VAL A 404 24.20 38.35 -13.90
C VAL A 404 23.26 38.65 -15.07
N HIS A 405 23.58 38.62 -16.37
CA HIS A 405 22.67 39.25 -17.36
C HIS A 405 22.58 38.66 -18.80
N GLU A 406 23.13 37.48 -19.13
CA GLU A 406 23.01 36.94 -20.50
C GLU A 406 21.86 35.92 -20.66
N LYS A 407 20.79 36.33 -21.34
CA LYS A 407 19.67 35.46 -21.77
C LYS A 407 20.11 34.29 -22.68
N SER A 408 21.26 34.41 -23.33
CA SER A 408 21.89 33.38 -24.19
C SER A 408 22.67 32.31 -23.41
N LEU A 409 23.12 32.59 -22.18
CA LEU A 409 23.97 31.69 -21.39
C LEU A 409 23.25 30.94 -20.27
N GLN A 410 21.94 31.16 -20.05
CA GLN A 410 21.11 30.37 -19.13
C GLN A 410 21.00 28.88 -19.50
N ALA A 411 21.57 28.48 -20.65
CA ALA A 411 21.64 27.11 -21.17
C ALA A 411 22.95 26.36 -20.80
N LEU A 412 23.82 26.91 -19.95
CA LEU A 412 25.05 26.24 -19.55
C LEU A 412 24.80 25.23 -18.42
N ASN A 413 24.95 23.95 -18.74
CA ASN A 413 25.02 22.88 -17.76
C ASN A 413 26.36 22.93 -17.01
N ALA A 414 26.40 22.45 -15.76
CA ALA A 414 27.65 22.26 -15.01
C ALA A 414 28.72 21.50 -15.83
N ARG A 415 28.27 20.59 -16.72
CA ARG A 415 29.08 19.86 -17.68
C ARG A 415 29.83 20.78 -18.66
N THR A 416 29.20 21.84 -19.15
CA THR A 416 29.79 22.76 -20.12
C THR A 416 30.84 23.65 -19.47
N ILE A 417 30.60 24.08 -18.22
CA ILE A 417 31.54 24.89 -17.42
C ILE A 417 32.75 24.05 -16.99
N ILE A 418 32.54 22.81 -16.54
CA ILE A 418 33.65 21.92 -16.18
C ILE A 418 34.46 21.56 -17.43
N LYS A 419 33.80 21.37 -18.57
CA LYS A 419 34.46 21.13 -19.87
C LYS A 419 35.25 22.36 -20.34
N SER A 420 34.71 23.57 -20.20
CA SER A 420 35.43 24.81 -20.56
C SER A 420 36.62 25.02 -19.63
N LEU A 421 36.47 24.78 -18.32
CA LEU A 421 37.57 24.83 -17.33
C LEU A 421 38.69 23.84 -17.64
N TRP A 422 38.33 22.61 -18.02
CA TRP A 422 39.29 21.59 -18.44
C TRP A 422 40.02 22.00 -19.73
N GLN A 423 39.30 22.59 -20.67
CA GLN A 423 39.87 23.10 -21.93
C GLN A 423 40.75 24.36 -21.72
N GLU A 424 40.42 25.21 -20.74
CA GLU A 424 41.12 26.46 -20.42
C GLU A 424 42.46 26.24 -19.69
N GLY A 425 42.59 25.21 -18.84
CA GLY A 425 43.82 25.03 -18.06
C GLY A 425 44.04 23.63 -17.46
N GLY A 426 43.40 22.60 -18.02
CA GLY A 426 43.57 21.21 -17.61
C GLY A 426 43.24 20.94 -16.15
N PHE A 427 43.95 19.98 -15.54
CA PHE A 427 43.71 19.55 -14.15
C PHE A 427 43.92 20.68 -13.13
N ARG A 428 44.86 21.59 -13.37
CA ARG A 428 45.19 22.70 -12.44
C ARG A 428 44.05 23.72 -12.34
N SER A 429 43.33 23.96 -13.43
CA SER A 429 42.18 24.87 -13.49
C SER A 429 41.00 24.39 -12.64
N LEU A 430 40.74 23.07 -12.59
CA LEU A 430 39.64 22.48 -11.81
C LEU A 430 39.78 22.62 -10.29
N TYR A 431 41.01 22.82 -9.81
CA TYR A 431 41.32 22.96 -8.39
C TYR A 431 41.78 24.37 -8.02
N THR A 432 41.65 25.36 -8.92
CA THR A 432 41.95 26.76 -8.61
C THR A 432 41.22 27.20 -7.32
N GLY A 433 41.90 27.84 -6.38
CA GLY A 433 41.28 28.30 -5.10
C GLY A 433 41.14 27.26 -3.99
N TRP A 434 41.65 26.03 -4.15
CA TRP A 434 41.61 24.99 -3.11
C TRP A 434 42.27 25.43 -1.78
N ASN A 435 43.37 26.17 -1.87
CA ASN A 435 44.10 26.76 -0.75
C ASN A 435 43.28 27.78 0.07
N ALA A 436 42.33 28.48 -0.55
CA ALA A 436 41.40 29.38 0.13
C ALA A 436 40.25 28.63 0.84
N ASN A 437 40.00 27.36 0.46
CA ASN A 437 38.85 26.57 0.87
C ASN A 437 39.17 25.58 2.02
N VAL A 438 40.44 25.19 2.17
CA VAL A 438 40.89 24.31 3.26
C VAL A 438 40.78 24.97 4.64
N PRO A 439 41.27 26.21 4.88
CA PRO A 439 41.16 26.87 6.19
C PRO A 439 39.70 27.10 6.62
N ARG A 440 38.83 27.41 5.65
CA ARG A 440 37.39 27.62 5.83
C ARG A 440 36.68 26.42 6.47
N LEU A 441 36.96 25.19 6.02
CA LEU A 441 36.32 23.98 6.55
C LEU A 441 37.05 23.37 7.75
N PHE A 442 38.32 23.70 7.96
CA PHE A 442 39.04 23.36 9.18
C PHE A 442 38.37 23.99 10.42
N VAL A 443 38.04 25.28 10.33
CA VAL A 443 37.29 26.02 11.38
C VAL A 443 35.81 25.60 11.43
N GLY A 444 35.25 25.14 10.30
CA GLY A 444 33.87 24.69 10.12
C GLY A 444 33.43 23.41 10.85
N SER A 445 34.37 22.67 11.44
CA SER A 445 34.18 21.24 11.79
C SER A 445 34.25 20.94 13.30
N ALA A 446 34.29 21.95 14.16
CA ALA A 446 34.31 21.76 15.62
C ALA A 446 32.88 21.52 16.16
N ASP A 447 32.45 20.25 16.21
CA ASP A 447 31.17 19.87 16.83
C ASP A 447 31.32 19.61 18.34
N PHE A 448 30.50 20.27 19.16
CA PHE A 448 30.46 20.11 20.63
C PHE A 448 29.39 19.08 21.08
N SER A 449 29.70 18.38 22.18
CA SER A 449 29.07 17.14 22.68
C SER A 449 27.63 17.23 23.23
N ARG A 450 27.00 16.06 23.34
CA ARG A 450 25.62 15.67 23.74
C ARG A 450 24.98 16.47 24.88
N ARG A 451 23.74 16.95 24.68
CA ARG A 451 22.70 17.20 25.71
C ARG A 451 21.29 17.28 25.10
N ARG A 452 20.25 17.49 25.93
CA ARG A 452 18.81 17.45 25.56
C ARG A 452 18.44 18.42 24.42
N ILE A 453 17.48 18.04 23.57
CA ILE A 453 17.03 18.70 22.32
C ILE A 453 16.94 20.23 22.39
N LEU A 454 16.39 20.79 23.48
CA LEU A 454 16.24 22.25 23.64
C LEU A 454 17.60 22.95 23.87
N ALA A 455 18.49 22.34 24.65
CA ALA A 455 19.84 22.84 24.88
C ALA A 455 20.71 22.69 23.61
N THR A 456 20.52 21.61 22.84
CA THR A 456 21.17 21.41 21.55
C THR A 456 20.75 22.48 20.54
N PHE A 457 19.47 22.86 20.52
CA PHE A 457 18.97 23.93 19.65
C PHE A 457 19.64 25.28 19.97
N VAL A 458 19.63 25.69 21.24
CA VAL A 458 20.23 26.96 21.67
C VAL A 458 21.75 26.96 21.47
N ALA A 459 22.44 25.87 21.84
CA ALA A 459 23.88 25.72 21.63
C ALA A 459 24.26 25.71 20.13
N SER A 460 23.45 25.09 19.27
CA SER A 460 23.66 25.08 17.82
C SER A 460 23.46 26.45 17.19
N VAL A 461 22.50 27.24 17.69
CA VAL A 461 22.28 28.62 17.22
C VAL A 461 23.45 29.52 17.63
N ILE A 462 23.91 29.46 18.88
CA ILE A 462 25.03 30.26 19.38
C ILE A 462 26.34 29.86 18.69
N SER A 463 26.62 28.56 18.56
CA SER A 463 27.77 28.04 17.81
C SER A 463 27.70 28.46 16.34
N GLY A 464 26.51 28.40 15.72
CA GLY A 464 26.28 28.83 14.34
C GLY A 464 26.57 30.32 14.10
N ILE A 465 26.24 31.20 15.04
CA ILE A 465 26.57 32.63 14.98
C ILE A 465 28.10 32.83 15.00
N PHE A 466 28.78 32.20 15.95
CA PHE A 466 30.24 32.32 16.10
C PHE A 466 31.00 31.72 14.90
N LEU A 467 30.48 30.61 14.37
CA LEU A 467 31.00 29.94 13.17
C LEU A 467 30.87 30.84 11.94
N VAL A 468 29.70 31.46 11.72
CA VAL A 468 29.47 32.39 10.61
C VAL A 468 30.38 33.60 10.72
N ALA A 469 30.51 34.20 11.90
CA ALA A 469 31.39 35.36 12.11
C ALA A 469 32.85 35.05 11.76
N SER A 470 33.33 33.86 12.11
CA SER A 470 34.72 33.45 11.88
C SER A 470 35.00 33.04 10.42
N ILE A 471 34.05 32.38 9.75
CA ILE A 471 34.24 31.82 8.40
C ILE A 471 33.95 32.84 7.29
N HIS A 472 33.04 33.78 7.55
CA HIS A 472 32.51 34.63 6.48
C HIS A 472 33.54 35.53 5.77
N PRO A 473 34.58 36.08 6.42
CA PRO A 473 35.65 36.79 5.72
C PRO A 473 36.39 35.90 4.71
N PHE A 474 36.65 34.64 5.06
CA PHE A 474 37.28 33.67 4.17
C PHE A 474 36.35 33.29 3.01
N ASP A 475 35.04 33.22 3.24
CA ASP A 475 34.05 33.00 2.18
C ASP A 475 34.05 34.12 1.13
N VAL A 476 34.15 35.39 1.55
CA VAL A 476 34.17 36.55 0.63
C VAL A 476 35.46 36.56 -0.19
N MET A 477 36.61 36.30 0.44
CA MET A 477 37.89 36.23 -0.27
C MET A 477 37.90 35.09 -1.29
N ALA A 478 37.43 33.91 -0.91
CA ALA A 478 37.39 32.75 -1.78
C ALA A 478 36.50 32.98 -3.00
N THR A 479 35.26 33.47 -2.81
CA THR A 479 34.31 33.65 -3.94
C THR A 479 34.79 34.63 -4.99
N ARG A 480 35.54 35.68 -4.60
CA ARG A 480 36.16 36.63 -5.53
C ARG A 480 37.33 36.01 -6.30
N ILE A 481 38.21 35.28 -5.61
CA ILE A 481 39.31 34.53 -6.26
C ILE A 481 38.76 33.51 -7.27
N TYR A 482 37.60 32.89 -6.99
CA TYR A 482 36.97 31.93 -7.89
C TYR A 482 36.33 32.55 -9.14
N ASN A 483 35.93 33.81 -9.07
CA ASN A 483 35.18 34.49 -10.14
C ASN A 483 36.07 35.36 -11.04
N GLN A 484 37.36 35.53 -10.70
CA GLN A 484 38.29 36.27 -11.54
C GLN A 484 38.52 35.57 -12.89
N LYS A 485 38.52 36.35 -13.98
CA LYS A 485 38.82 35.86 -15.34
C LYS A 485 40.33 35.89 -15.57
N THR A 486 40.89 34.81 -16.12
CA THR A 486 42.33 34.70 -16.47
C THR A 486 42.47 34.53 -17.99
N ASN A 487 43.35 35.30 -18.63
CA ASN A 487 43.66 35.13 -20.05
C ASN A 487 44.55 33.89 -20.27
N SER A 488 44.54 33.34 -21.50
CA SER A 488 45.21 32.08 -21.91
C SER A 488 46.73 32.01 -21.71
N ARG A 489 47.38 33.12 -21.31
CA ARG A 489 48.81 33.20 -20.95
C ARG A 489 49.08 33.45 -19.45
N GLY A 490 48.06 33.42 -18.60
CA GLY A 490 48.20 33.61 -17.15
C GLY A 490 48.46 35.05 -16.67
N GLN A 491 48.58 36.02 -17.57
CA GLN A 491 48.71 37.44 -17.22
C GLN A 491 47.30 38.08 -17.08
N GLY A 492 46.99 38.61 -15.89
CA GLY A 492 45.73 39.32 -15.60
C GLY A 492 44.94 38.87 -14.36
N ALA A 493 45.50 38.05 -13.46
CA ALA A 493 44.82 37.71 -12.20
C ALA A 493 44.72 38.93 -11.27
N LEU A 494 43.50 39.31 -10.88
CA LEU A 494 43.25 40.46 -10.00
C LEU A 494 43.76 40.20 -8.57
N TYR A 495 43.74 38.93 -8.16
CA TYR A 495 44.21 38.45 -6.86
C TYR A 495 45.22 37.32 -7.04
N ASN A 496 46.43 37.51 -6.51
CA ASN A 496 47.50 36.51 -6.57
C ASN A 496 47.45 35.50 -5.41
N GLY A 497 46.65 35.78 -4.37
CA GLY A 497 46.51 34.92 -3.21
C GLY A 497 45.57 35.49 -2.15
N MET A 498 45.36 34.75 -1.06
CA MET A 498 44.40 35.11 -0.01
C MET A 498 44.83 36.37 0.77
N LEU A 499 46.13 36.54 1.01
CA LEU A 499 46.68 37.73 1.67
C LEU A 499 46.60 38.98 0.78
N ASP A 500 46.82 38.81 -0.53
CA ASP A 500 46.67 39.87 -1.52
C ASP A 500 45.19 40.28 -1.67
N ALA A 501 44.27 39.30 -1.68
CA ALA A 501 42.83 39.54 -1.67
C ALA A 501 42.36 40.25 -0.38
N LEU A 502 42.82 39.82 0.79
CA LEU A 502 42.52 40.47 2.07
C LEU A 502 42.94 41.95 2.06
N SER A 503 44.19 42.21 1.67
CA SER A 503 44.76 43.56 1.63
C SER A 503 44.00 44.48 0.67
N LYS A 504 43.70 43.99 -0.54
CA LYS A 504 42.95 44.74 -1.55
C LYS A 504 41.51 45.01 -1.12
N ILE A 505 40.78 44.01 -0.62
CA ILE A 505 39.39 44.16 -0.15
C ILE A 505 39.31 45.15 1.02
N PHE A 506 40.24 45.05 1.97
CA PHE A 506 40.28 45.94 3.11
C PHE A 506 40.58 47.39 2.70
N ARG A 507 41.49 47.60 1.73
CA ARG A 507 41.81 48.94 1.18
C ARG A 507 40.69 49.53 0.31
N THR A 508 39.94 48.73 -0.43
CA THR A 508 38.90 49.22 -1.38
C THR A 508 37.51 49.33 -0.76
N GLU A 509 37.11 48.41 0.10
CA GLU A 509 35.73 48.31 0.63
C GLU A 509 35.64 48.47 2.16
N GLY A 510 36.78 48.55 2.85
CA GLY A 510 36.84 48.61 4.30
C GLY A 510 36.38 47.32 5.00
N PHE A 511 36.25 47.38 6.33
CA PHE A 511 35.88 46.22 7.16
C PHE A 511 34.50 45.63 6.82
N SER A 512 33.56 46.46 6.34
CA SER A 512 32.22 46.01 5.95
C SER A 512 32.22 45.15 4.67
N GLY A 513 33.22 45.31 3.79
CA GLY A 513 33.40 44.49 2.59
C GLY A 513 33.63 43.02 2.90
N LEU A 514 34.34 42.70 4.00
CA LEU A 514 34.62 41.33 4.45
C LEU A 514 33.37 40.59 4.99
N TYR A 515 32.31 41.32 5.34
CA TYR A 515 31.06 40.77 5.86
C TYR A 515 29.84 40.95 4.91
N LYS A 516 30.08 41.32 3.65
CA LYS A 516 29.01 41.40 2.62
C LYS A 516 28.39 40.02 2.38
N GLY A 517 27.09 39.90 2.68
CA GLY A 517 26.30 38.66 2.51
C GLY A 517 26.14 37.82 3.79
N VAL A 518 26.47 38.35 4.97
CA VAL A 518 26.45 37.60 6.23
C VAL A 518 25.04 37.15 6.64
N ILE A 519 24.04 38.01 6.41
CA ILE A 519 22.63 37.74 6.75
C ILE A 519 22.08 36.54 5.94
N PRO A 520 22.18 36.51 4.60
CA PRO A 520 21.77 35.32 3.84
C PRO A 520 22.61 34.07 4.16
N ASN A 521 23.89 34.23 4.54
CA ASN A 521 24.71 33.10 5.01
C ASN A 521 24.20 32.51 6.34
N TYR A 522 23.74 33.36 7.25
CA TYR A 522 23.15 32.95 8.53
C TYR A 522 21.79 32.26 8.34
N LEU A 523 20.92 32.84 7.50
CA LEU A 523 19.62 32.24 7.11
C LEU A 523 19.78 30.85 6.45
N ARG A 524 20.93 30.59 5.85
CA ARG A 524 21.31 29.28 5.31
C ARG A 524 21.82 28.32 6.40
N LEU A 525 22.72 28.78 7.27
CA LEU A 525 23.42 27.93 8.25
C LEU A 525 22.56 27.52 9.45
N ALA A 526 21.68 28.38 9.95
CA ALA A 526 20.85 28.04 11.12
C ALA A 526 19.87 26.88 10.84
N PRO A 527 19.11 26.84 9.73
CA PRO A 527 18.30 25.68 9.37
C PRO A 527 19.16 24.46 9.04
N TYR A 528 20.34 24.67 8.42
CA TYR A 528 21.25 23.59 8.02
C TYR A 528 21.69 22.73 9.21
N VAL A 529 22.18 23.37 10.28
CA VAL A 529 22.70 22.67 11.47
C VAL A 529 21.57 21.97 12.23
N VAL A 530 20.44 22.67 12.45
CA VAL A 530 19.31 22.14 13.22
C VAL A 530 18.67 20.92 12.53
N ILE A 531 18.42 21.01 11.22
CA ILE A 531 17.75 19.93 10.49
C ILE A 531 18.64 18.68 10.39
N THR A 532 19.93 18.87 10.09
CA THR A 532 20.89 17.77 9.94
C THR A 532 21.06 17.01 11.26
N GLN A 533 21.15 17.72 12.39
CA GLN A 533 21.33 17.10 13.71
C GLN A 533 20.07 16.37 14.20
N VAL A 534 18.88 16.97 14.03
CA VAL A 534 17.60 16.35 14.44
C VAL A 534 17.33 15.07 13.65
N ILE A 535 17.60 15.08 12.35
CA ILE A 535 17.42 13.90 11.49
C ILE A 535 18.42 12.81 11.88
N TYR A 536 19.68 13.16 12.13
CA TYR A 536 20.71 12.22 12.53
C TYR A 536 20.40 11.53 13.87
N GLU A 537 20.03 12.29 14.90
CA GLU A 537 19.69 11.73 16.23
C GLU A 537 18.50 10.78 16.18
N LYS A 538 17.44 11.13 15.43
CA LYS A 538 16.25 10.27 15.29
C LYS A 538 16.57 8.95 14.60
N ILE A 539 17.49 8.95 13.63
CA ILE A 539 17.84 7.74 12.88
C ILE A 539 18.84 6.88 13.66
N ALA A 540 19.78 7.48 14.38
CA ALA A 540 20.72 6.78 15.26
C ALA A 540 20.01 6.06 16.42
N LEU A 541 19.01 6.72 17.03
CA LEU A 541 18.22 6.15 18.14
C LEU A 541 17.42 4.91 17.70
N VAL A 542 16.89 4.96 16.48
CA VAL A 542 16.21 3.86 15.79
C VAL A 542 17.17 2.72 15.42
N TYR A 543 18.46 2.97 15.27
CA TYR A 543 19.47 1.93 15.02
C TYR A 543 19.88 1.20 16.31
N THR A 544 20.13 1.94 17.40
CA THR A 544 20.52 1.36 18.71
C THR A 544 19.42 0.52 19.36
N LYS A 545 18.13 0.90 19.22
CA LYS A 545 17.03 0.12 19.79
C LYS A 545 16.79 -1.23 19.10
N MET A 546 17.30 -1.41 17.88
CA MET A 546 17.04 -2.62 17.09
C MET A 546 18.10 -3.71 17.21
N ALA A 547 19.19 -3.44 17.93
CA ALA A 547 20.23 -4.44 18.20
C ALA A 547 19.84 -5.43 19.32
N ASN A 548 18.77 -5.18 20.09
CA ASN A 548 18.57 -5.77 21.43
C ASN A 548 17.34 -6.70 21.61
N SER A 549 16.74 -7.30 20.58
CA SER A 549 15.52 -8.14 20.79
C SER A 549 15.62 -9.54 20.15
N LYS A 550 15.53 -10.59 20.98
CA LYS A 550 15.45 -12.03 20.61
C LYS A 550 14.00 -12.56 20.66
N PRO A 551 13.62 -13.61 19.89
CA PRO A 551 12.27 -14.20 19.93
C PRO A 551 12.22 -15.60 20.60
N ASN A 552 11.15 -15.91 21.34
CA ASN A 552 10.85 -17.25 21.90
C ASN A 552 9.42 -17.74 21.56
N ALA A 553 9.35 -19.04 21.26
CA ALA A 553 8.29 -20.10 21.34
C ALA A 553 6.77 -19.82 21.22
N VAL A 554 6.06 -20.80 20.61
CA VAL A 554 4.59 -20.85 20.41
C VAL A 554 3.94 -21.88 21.35
N PRO A 555 2.84 -21.56 22.06
CA PRO A 555 2.03 -22.54 22.80
C PRO A 555 0.70 -22.91 22.09
N THR A 556 0.21 -24.10 22.43
CA THR A 556 -1.09 -24.72 22.06
C THR A 556 -2.27 -24.08 22.82
N SER A 557 -3.42 -23.87 22.16
CA SER A 557 -4.58 -23.11 22.71
C SER A 557 -5.83 -23.97 22.96
N GLU A 558 -6.46 -23.78 24.12
CA GLU A 558 -7.74 -24.36 24.56
C GLU A 558 -8.91 -23.38 24.31
N LYS A 559 -9.87 -23.72 23.45
CA LYS A 559 -10.97 -22.79 23.08
C LYS A 559 -12.32 -23.22 23.68
N PRO A 560 -13.21 -22.29 24.08
CA PRO A 560 -14.55 -22.64 24.53
C PRO A 560 -15.47 -23.11 23.36
N PRO A 561 -16.42 -24.03 23.58
CA PRO A 561 -17.09 -24.78 22.50
C PRO A 561 -17.91 -23.92 21.51
N GLY A 562 -18.57 -22.86 21.99
CA GLY A 562 -19.37 -21.96 21.14
C GLY A 562 -18.54 -21.11 20.18
N VAL A 563 -17.28 -20.82 20.55
CA VAL A 563 -16.34 -20.07 19.71
C VAL A 563 -15.84 -20.91 18.56
N GLU A 564 -15.53 -22.17 18.81
CA GLU A 564 -15.07 -23.08 17.77
C GLU A 564 -16.16 -23.31 16.71
N PHE A 565 -17.41 -23.36 17.15
CA PHE A 565 -18.58 -23.39 16.29
C PHE A 565 -18.67 -22.13 15.42
N ALA A 566 -18.54 -20.94 16.01
CA ALA A 566 -18.66 -19.67 15.30
C ALA A 566 -17.50 -19.43 14.31
N ILE A 567 -16.26 -19.72 14.71
CA ILE A 567 -15.07 -19.59 13.84
C ILE A 567 -15.15 -20.61 12.70
N GLY A 568 -15.54 -21.86 13.01
CA GLY A 568 -15.78 -22.90 12.01
C GLY A 568 -16.84 -22.50 10.98
N ALA A 569 -17.95 -21.92 11.44
CA ALA A 569 -19.02 -21.42 10.58
C ALA A 569 -18.56 -20.25 9.69
N LEU A 570 -17.91 -19.23 10.26
CA LEU A 570 -17.43 -18.05 9.51
C LEU A 570 -16.35 -18.39 8.50
N ALA A 571 -15.41 -19.27 8.87
CA ALA A 571 -14.38 -19.76 7.97
C ALA A 571 -14.99 -20.52 6.77
N ALA A 572 -16.00 -21.33 7.05
CA ALA A 572 -16.69 -22.09 6.03
C ALA A 572 -17.56 -21.21 5.11
N VAL A 573 -18.13 -20.10 5.61
CA VAL A 573 -18.79 -19.06 4.79
C VAL A 573 -17.79 -18.43 3.81
N GLY A 574 -16.61 -18.07 4.31
CA GLY A 574 -15.53 -17.53 3.47
C GLY A 574 -15.13 -18.50 2.37
N ALA A 575 -14.93 -19.78 2.70
CA ALA A 575 -14.60 -20.82 1.72
C ALA A 575 -15.76 -21.10 0.75
N GLY A 576 -16.99 -21.11 1.26
CA GLY A 576 -18.22 -21.37 0.50
C GLY A 576 -18.46 -20.35 -0.61
N PHE A 577 -18.14 -19.08 -0.37
CA PHE A 577 -18.25 -18.02 -1.38
C PHE A 577 -17.42 -18.31 -2.64
N PHE A 578 -16.20 -18.80 -2.47
CA PHE A 578 -15.30 -19.11 -3.58
C PHE A 578 -15.64 -20.43 -4.27
N THR A 579 -16.21 -21.39 -3.54
CA THR A 579 -16.47 -22.73 -4.08
C THR A 579 -17.86 -22.87 -4.68
N ASN A 580 -18.82 -22.00 -4.34
CA ASN A 580 -20.20 -22.06 -4.83
C ASN A 580 -20.34 -22.09 -6.37
N PRO A 581 -19.52 -21.40 -7.19
CA PRO A 581 -19.53 -21.56 -8.65
C PRO A 581 -19.32 -22.99 -9.13
N ILE A 582 -18.49 -23.74 -8.42
CA ILE A 582 -18.16 -25.12 -8.76
C ILE A 582 -19.31 -26.04 -8.32
N ASP A 583 -20.01 -25.72 -7.22
CA ASP A 583 -21.22 -26.43 -6.77
C ASP A 583 -22.32 -26.40 -7.83
N VAL A 584 -22.58 -25.24 -8.45
CA VAL A 584 -23.60 -25.09 -9.50
C VAL A 584 -23.27 -25.97 -10.71
N VAL A 585 -22.03 -25.90 -11.18
CA VAL A 585 -21.56 -26.71 -12.31
C VAL A 585 -21.67 -28.20 -12.01
N LYS A 586 -21.30 -28.60 -10.79
CA LYS A 586 -21.37 -29.99 -10.32
C LYS A 586 -22.81 -30.52 -10.36
N ILE A 587 -23.76 -29.79 -9.77
CA ILE A 587 -25.17 -30.23 -9.67
C ILE A 587 -25.76 -30.43 -11.06
N ARG A 588 -25.56 -29.48 -11.99
CA ARG A 588 -26.08 -29.62 -13.36
C ARG A 588 -25.43 -30.78 -14.12
N LEU A 589 -24.16 -31.07 -13.87
CA LEU A 589 -23.47 -32.20 -14.49
C LEU A 589 -23.92 -33.57 -13.93
N GLN A 590 -24.28 -33.64 -12.64
CA GLN A 590 -24.80 -34.85 -11.98
C GLN A 590 -26.24 -35.20 -12.41
N LEU A 591 -27.05 -34.19 -12.73
CA LEU A 591 -28.42 -34.33 -13.21
C LEU A 591 -28.51 -34.69 -14.70
N GLN A 592 -27.43 -34.58 -15.47
CA GLN A 592 -27.44 -34.86 -16.91
C GLN A 592 -27.71 -36.34 -17.17
N GLY A 593 -28.68 -36.68 -18.02
CA GLY A 593 -29.00 -38.08 -18.36
C GLY A 593 -29.47 -38.92 -17.17
N GLU A 594 -30.35 -38.38 -16.32
CA GLU A 594 -31.00 -39.13 -15.24
C GLU A 594 -31.80 -40.32 -15.82
N LEU A 595 -31.44 -41.55 -15.42
CA LEU A 595 -32.10 -42.82 -15.83
C LEU A 595 -31.99 -43.16 -17.32
N GLU A 596 -31.07 -42.54 -18.05
CA GLU A 596 -30.82 -42.84 -19.46
C GLU A 596 -29.48 -43.59 -19.64
N ALA A 597 -29.49 -44.60 -20.50
CA ALA A 597 -28.28 -45.37 -20.81
C ALA A 597 -27.21 -44.49 -21.47
N ARG A 598 -25.93 -44.80 -21.21
CA ARG A 598 -24.78 -44.06 -21.77
C ARG A 598 -24.81 -44.09 -23.29
N GLY A 599 -24.98 -42.91 -23.90
CA GLY A 599 -24.95 -42.73 -25.36
C GLY A 599 -26.31 -42.43 -25.98
N SER A 600 -27.40 -42.70 -25.27
CA SER A 600 -28.78 -42.50 -25.77
C SER A 600 -29.28 -41.05 -25.64
N TYR A 601 -28.57 -40.20 -24.88
CA TYR A 601 -29.00 -38.84 -24.55
C TYR A 601 -28.04 -37.77 -25.07
N GLN A 602 -28.57 -36.58 -25.39
CA GLN A 602 -27.78 -35.46 -25.89
C GLN A 602 -26.88 -34.88 -24.77
N LYS A 603 -25.56 -34.95 -24.96
CA LYS A 603 -24.57 -34.41 -24.00
C LYS A 603 -24.45 -32.89 -24.15
N ILE A 604 -25.25 -32.15 -23.38
CA ILE A 604 -25.20 -30.67 -23.29
C ILE A 604 -23.86 -30.21 -22.69
N TYR A 605 -23.43 -30.85 -21.59
CA TYR A 605 -22.18 -30.58 -20.91
C TYR A 605 -21.16 -31.69 -21.18
N ARG A 606 -20.05 -31.34 -21.84
CA ARG A 606 -18.95 -32.26 -22.16
C ARG A 606 -17.97 -32.42 -20.99
N ASN A 607 -17.52 -31.29 -20.46
CA ASN A 607 -16.52 -31.18 -19.39
C ASN A 607 -16.96 -30.11 -18.37
N THR A 608 -16.38 -30.12 -17.17
CA THR A 608 -16.64 -29.10 -16.12
C THR A 608 -16.40 -27.67 -16.60
N PHE A 609 -15.30 -27.40 -17.30
CA PHE A 609 -15.02 -26.07 -17.86
C PHE A 609 -15.99 -25.68 -18.99
N HIS A 610 -16.38 -26.66 -19.81
CA HIS A 610 -17.39 -26.44 -20.86
C HIS A 610 -18.76 -26.11 -20.25
N ALA A 611 -19.13 -26.79 -19.16
CA ALA A 611 -20.35 -26.50 -18.42
C ALA A 611 -20.33 -25.09 -17.81
N ALA A 612 -19.24 -24.70 -17.14
CA ALA A 612 -19.08 -23.35 -16.61
C ALA A 612 -19.20 -22.27 -17.71
N TYR A 613 -18.59 -22.50 -18.87
CA TYR A 613 -18.68 -21.63 -20.03
C TYR A 613 -20.12 -21.54 -20.59
N GLN A 614 -20.80 -22.67 -20.75
CA GLN A 614 -22.17 -22.73 -21.27
C GLN A 614 -23.15 -21.96 -20.36
N ILE A 615 -23.03 -22.14 -19.04
CA ILE A 615 -23.84 -21.44 -18.03
C ILE A 615 -23.56 -19.94 -18.10
N ALA A 616 -22.29 -19.54 -18.08
CA ALA A 616 -21.92 -18.12 -18.13
C ALA A 616 -22.37 -17.43 -19.43
N ARG A 617 -22.37 -18.14 -20.56
CA ARG A 617 -22.77 -17.61 -21.87
C ARG A 617 -24.29 -17.45 -22.01
N HIS A 618 -25.08 -18.41 -21.51
CA HIS A 618 -26.54 -18.40 -21.68
C HIS A 618 -27.30 -17.70 -20.55
N GLU A 619 -26.79 -17.74 -19.31
CA GLU A 619 -27.47 -17.19 -18.13
C GLU A 619 -26.71 -16.02 -17.48
N GLY A 620 -25.49 -15.74 -17.95
CA GLY A 620 -24.62 -14.71 -17.41
C GLY A 620 -23.71 -15.20 -16.27
N ILE A 621 -22.66 -14.43 -15.98
CA ILE A 621 -21.61 -14.84 -15.02
C ILE A 621 -22.11 -14.95 -13.57
N LEU A 622 -23.20 -14.24 -13.24
CA LEU A 622 -23.83 -14.28 -11.92
C LEU A 622 -24.65 -15.56 -11.69
N ALA A 623 -25.08 -16.25 -12.76
CA ALA A 623 -25.81 -17.51 -12.65
C ALA A 623 -24.94 -18.63 -12.06
N LEU A 624 -23.62 -18.55 -12.21
CA LEU A 624 -22.68 -19.44 -11.51
C LEU A 624 -22.78 -19.30 -9.98
N GLN A 625 -23.27 -18.18 -9.44
CA GLN A 625 -23.46 -17.99 -8.01
C GLN A 625 -24.92 -18.20 -7.55
N SER A 626 -25.73 -18.95 -8.33
CA SER A 626 -27.09 -19.28 -7.94
C SER A 626 -27.14 -20.05 -6.61
N GLY A 627 -28.19 -19.79 -5.82
CA GLY A 627 -28.37 -20.44 -4.51
C GLY A 627 -27.35 -20.07 -3.42
N ILE A 628 -26.56 -18.99 -3.59
CA ILE A 628 -25.48 -18.64 -2.64
C ILE A 628 -25.97 -18.45 -1.19
N VAL A 629 -27.14 -17.84 -0.98
CA VAL A 629 -27.67 -17.56 0.38
C VAL A 629 -27.95 -18.87 1.13
N THR A 630 -28.63 -19.83 0.49
CA THR A 630 -28.90 -21.15 1.07
C THR A 630 -27.65 -22.00 1.16
N ALA A 631 -26.72 -21.85 0.21
CA ALA A 631 -25.43 -22.53 0.26
C ALA A 631 -24.59 -22.09 1.46
N LEU A 632 -24.50 -20.78 1.72
CA LEU A 632 -23.78 -20.25 2.88
C LEU A 632 -24.48 -20.61 4.19
N GLY A 633 -25.82 -20.52 4.24
CA GLY A 633 -26.60 -20.94 5.41
C GLY A 633 -26.39 -22.42 5.75
N PHE A 634 -26.42 -23.30 4.75
CA PHE A 634 -26.11 -24.72 4.93
C PHE A 634 -24.68 -24.91 5.46
N GLN A 635 -23.73 -24.14 4.95
CA GLN A 635 -22.34 -24.22 5.34
C GLN A 635 -22.09 -23.79 6.79
N VAL A 636 -22.80 -22.78 7.28
CA VAL A 636 -22.80 -22.36 8.70
C VAL A 636 -23.26 -23.51 9.60
N VAL A 637 -24.42 -24.09 9.29
CA VAL A 637 -25.00 -25.18 10.10
C VAL A 637 -24.11 -26.41 10.07
N LEU A 638 -23.66 -26.83 8.87
CA LEU A 638 -22.88 -28.04 8.68
C LEU A 638 -21.49 -27.95 9.32
N ASN A 639 -20.75 -26.85 9.11
CA ASN A 639 -19.37 -26.77 9.59
C ASN A 639 -19.25 -26.29 11.02
N GLY A 640 -20.20 -25.47 11.48
CA GLY A 640 -20.32 -25.16 12.89
C GLY A 640 -20.47 -26.45 13.70
N THR A 641 -21.46 -27.28 13.34
CA THR A 641 -21.71 -28.56 14.03
C THR A 641 -20.55 -29.53 13.86
N ARG A 642 -20.06 -29.75 12.64
CA ARG A 642 -18.96 -30.68 12.36
C ARG A 642 -17.66 -30.33 13.08
N LEU A 643 -17.18 -29.09 12.98
CA LEU A 643 -15.90 -28.69 13.59
C LEU A 643 -16.04 -28.47 15.10
N GLY A 644 -17.16 -27.90 15.56
CA GLY A 644 -17.42 -27.72 16.99
C GLY A 644 -17.52 -29.06 17.74
N SER A 645 -18.28 -30.02 17.21
CA SER A 645 -18.40 -31.35 17.82
C SER A 645 -17.09 -32.16 17.73
N TYR A 646 -16.32 -32.02 16.64
CA TYR A 646 -15.03 -32.69 16.51
C TYR A 646 -14.01 -32.19 17.54
N ASN A 647 -13.88 -30.87 17.69
CA ASN A 647 -12.96 -30.29 18.67
C ASN A 647 -13.40 -30.59 20.11
N LEU A 648 -14.72 -30.60 20.38
CA LEU A 648 -15.25 -31.02 21.67
C LEU A 648 -14.92 -32.49 21.99
N ALA A 649 -15.06 -33.37 21.01
CA ALA A 649 -14.70 -34.78 21.18
C ALA A 649 -13.20 -34.99 21.37
N LYS A 650 -12.36 -34.18 20.70
CA LYS A 650 -10.91 -34.16 20.93
C LYS A 650 -10.57 -33.66 22.34
N ARG A 651 -11.28 -32.65 22.85
CA ARG A 651 -11.11 -32.11 24.21
C ARG A 651 -11.42 -33.15 25.29
N TYR A 652 -12.45 -33.95 25.10
CA TYR A 652 -12.79 -35.05 26.02
C TYR A 652 -12.01 -36.34 25.78
N GLY A 653 -10.98 -36.32 24.92
CA GLY A 653 -10.14 -37.49 24.64
C GLY A 653 -10.84 -38.62 23.89
N LEU A 654 -12.04 -38.40 23.36
CA LEU A 654 -12.87 -39.43 22.70
C LEU A 654 -12.29 -39.90 21.35
N THR A 655 -11.31 -39.19 20.81
CA THR A 655 -10.60 -39.53 19.57
C THR A 655 -9.25 -40.24 19.80
N LEU A 656 -8.79 -40.35 21.05
CA LEU A 656 -7.48 -40.89 21.42
C LEU A 656 -7.59 -42.32 21.98
N ASN A 657 -6.52 -43.10 21.82
CA ASN A 657 -6.33 -44.39 22.48
C ASN A 657 -5.67 -44.23 23.86
N ALA A 658 -5.64 -45.31 24.65
CA ALA A 658 -4.95 -45.36 25.95
C ALA A 658 -3.45 -44.95 25.87
N ASN A 659 -2.85 -45.07 24.69
CA ASN A 659 -1.44 -44.72 24.41
C ASN A 659 -1.25 -43.26 23.92
N GLY A 660 -2.31 -42.46 23.81
CA GLY A 660 -2.23 -41.07 23.33
C GLY A 660 -2.21 -40.88 21.81
N GLU A 661 -2.37 -41.95 21.03
CA GLU A 661 -2.43 -41.91 19.55
C GLU A 661 -3.86 -41.77 19.01
N THR A 662 -4.00 -41.25 17.78
CA THR A 662 -5.29 -41.04 17.10
C THR A 662 -5.91 -42.38 16.66
N ASN A 663 -7.03 -42.77 17.28
CA ASN A 663 -7.74 -44.00 16.87
C ASN A 663 -8.63 -43.71 15.65
N VAL A 664 -8.34 -44.37 14.53
CA VAL A 664 -9.06 -44.23 13.25
C VAL A 664 -10.55 -44.54 13.40
N VAL A 665 -10.93 -45.63 14.08
CA VAL A 665 -12.33 -46.08 14.20
C VAL A 665 -13.14 -45.13 15.07
N LYS A 666 -12.62 -44.75 16.24
CA LYS A 666 -13.29 -43.78 17.12
C LYS A 666 -13.44 -42.42 16.45
N THR A 667 -12.40 -41.96 15.74
CA THR A 667 -12.41 -40.71 14.99
C THR A 667 -13.45 -40.73 13.86
N VAL A 668 -13.55 -41.82 13.10
CA VAL A 668 -14.55 -42.02 12.05
C VAL A 668 -15.98 -41.95 12.60
N LEU A 669 -16.26 -42.65 13.71
CA LEU A 669 -17.60 -42.68 14.29
C LEU A 669 -18.01 -41.30 14.82
N VAL A 670 -17.13 -40.64 15.59
CA VAL A 670 -17.39 -39.31 16.15
C VAL A 670 -17.58 -38.26 15.05
N SER A 671 -16.69 -38.22 14.07
CA SER A 671 -16.76 -37.25 12.97
C SER A 671 -17.92 -37.51 12.02
N GLY A 672 -18.24 -38.77 11.74
CA GLY A 672 -19.39 -39.19 10.94
C GLY A 672 -20.70 -38.77 11.59
N MET A 673 -20.90 -39.10 12.88
CA MET A 673 -22.12 -38.74 13.62
C MET A 673 -22.29 -37.23 13.77
N ALA A 674 -21.22 -36.49 14.07
CA ALA A 674 -21.25 -35.03 14.13
C ALA A 674 -21.70 -34.41 12.80
N GLY A 675 -21.20 -34.94 11.67
CA GLY A 675 -21.64 -34.55 10.34
C GLY A 675 -23.11 -34.85 10.08
N SER A 676 -23.60 -36.03 10.48
CA SER A 676 -25.00 -36.43 10.30
C SER A 676 -25.98 -35.52 11.05
N VAL A 677 -25.65 -35.08 12.26
CA VAL A 677 -26.46 -34.10 13.02
C VAL A 677 -26.56 -32.77 12.25
N GLY A 678 -25.43 -32.26 11.75
CA GLY A 678 -25.41 -31.07 10.90
C GLY A 678 -26.20 -31.22 9.60
N ALA A 679 -26.20 -32.42 9.01
CA ALA A 679 -26.94 -32.74 7.79
C ALA A 679 -28.46 -32.73 7.99
N ILE A 680 -28.94 -33.20 9.14
CA ILE A 680 -30.36 -33.17 9.50
C ILE A 680 -30.82 -31.73 9.66
N ILE A 681 -30.14 -30.95 10.52
CA ILE A 681 -30.49 -29.54 10.79
C ILE A 681 -30.39 -28.70 9.50
N GLY A 682 -29.38 -28.96 8.67
CA GLY A 682 -29.15 -28.25 7.41
C GLY A 682 -30.01 -28.71 6.24
N SER A 683 -30.82 -29.77 6.36
CA SER A 683 -31.52 -30.38 5.22
C SER A 683 -32.44 -29.40 4.46
N PRO A 684 -33.23 -28.53 5.10
CA PRO A 684 -34.06 -27.57 4.37
C PRO A 684 -33.25 -26.57 3.54
N LEU A 685 -32.11 -26.12 4.07
CA LEU A 685 -31.20 -25.23 3.34
C LEU A 685 -30.54 -25.94 2.17
N TYR A 686 -30.23 -27.22 2.33
CA TYR A 686 -29.66 -28.05 1.27
C TYR A 686 -30.67 -28.32 0.14
N LEU A 687 -31.93 -28.61 0.46
CA LEU A 687 -33.01 -28.80 -0.52
C LEU A 687 -33.20 -27.56 -1.39
N VAL A 688 -33.41 -26.40 -0.78
CA VAL A 688 -33.61 -25.14 -1.52
C VAL A 688 -32.36 -24.77 -2.32
N LYS A 689 -31.16 -24.99 -1.76
CA LYS A 689 -29.90 -24.85 -2.50
C LYS A 689 -29.92 -25.71 -3.77
N THR A 690 -30.20 -27.01 -3.66
CA THR A 690 -30.16 -27.91 -4.82
C THR A 690 -31.16 -27.54 -5.91
N GLN A 691 -32.39 -27.15 -5.54
CA GLN A 691 -33.41 -26.72 -6.51
C GLN A 691 -33.05 -25.40 -7.19
N MET A 692 -32.48 -24.43 -6.45
CA MET A 692 -32.05 -23.16 -7.05
C MET A 692 -30.82 -23.30 -7.95
N GLN A 693 -29.96 -24.30 -7.70
CA GLN A 693 -28.74 -24.53 -8.48
C GLN A 693 -29.00 -25.38 -9.74
N SER A 694 -30.04 -26.23 -9.73
CA SER A 694 -30.48 -27.01 -10.89
C SER A 694 -31.30 -26.20 -11.90
N GLN A 695 -31.95 -25.12 -11.46
CA GLN A 695 -32.66 -24.17 -12.32
C GLN A 695 -31.77 -23.66 -13.45
N SER A 696 -32.27 -23.71 -14.67
CA SER A 696 -31.52 -23.32 -15.86
C SER A 696 -32.40 -22.86 -17.01
N ALA A 697 -31.82 -22.15 -17.97
CA ALA A 697 -32.51 -21.73 -19.18
C ALA A 697 -32.94 -22.97 -20.00
N ARG A 698 -34.12 -22.91 -20.64
CA ARG A 698 -34.75 -24.04 -21.34
C ARG A 698 -33.84 -24.73 -22.39
N SER A 699 -32.88 -24.01 -22.97
CA SER A 699 -31.92 -24.54 -23.95
C SER A 699 -30.78 -25.37 -23.35
N ILE A 700 -30.54 -25.26 -22.04
CA ILE A 700 -29.47 -25.96 -21.31
C ILE A 700 -30.02 -26.68 -20.06
N ALA A 701 -31.33 -26.91 -20.04
CA ALA A 701 -32.06 -27.48 -18.92
C ALA A 701 -31.78 -28.97 -18.73
N VAL A 702 -31.52 -29.36 -17.48
CA VAL A 702 -31.11 -30.71 -17.13
C VAL A 702 -31.74 -31.11 -15.79
N GLY A 703 -32.30 -32.32 -15.72
CA GLY A 703 -33.07 -32.80 -14.56
C GLY A 703 -34.39 -32.03 -14.39
N HIS A 704 -35.15 -32.40 -13.35
CA HIS A 704 -36.42 -31.73 -13.04
C HIS A 704 -36.19 -30.24 -12.68
N GLN A 705 -36.98 -29.34 -13.29
CA GLN A 705 -36.86 -27.89 -13.11
C GLN A 705 -37.94 -27.38 -12.16
N HIS A 706 -37.53 -26.71 -11.08
CA HIS A 706 -38.43 -26.06 -10.12
C HIS A 706 -38.39 -24.55 -10.37
N ASN A 707 -39.50 -23.87 -10.68
CA ASN A 707 -39.48 -22.44 -11.00
C ASN A 707 -39.60 -21.56 -9.76
N HIS A 708 -38.47 -21.29 -9.09
CA HIS A 708 -38.42 -20.36 -7.94
C HIS A 708 -37.82 -19.02 -8.33
N THR A 709 -38.48 -17.91 -7.98
CA THR A 709 -37.99 -16.55 -8.27
C THR A 709 -36.89 -16.08 -7.31
N GLY A 710 -36.79 -16.69 -6.12
CA GLY A 710 -35.78 -16.38 -5.12
C GLY A 710 -35.84 -17.30 -3.90
N THR A 711 -34.83 -17.21 -3.03
CA THR A 711 -34.66 -18.10 -1.87
C THR A 711 -35.87 -18.10 -0.94
N TRP A 712 -36.39 -16.92 -0.57
CA TRP A 712 -37.56 -16.83 0.30
C TRP A 712 -38.84 -17.32 -0.38
N SER A 713 -38.98 -17.07 -1.68
CA SER A 713 -40.09 -17.61 -2.47
C SER A 713 -40.05 -19.14 -2.52
N ALA A 714 -38.86 -19.73 -2.63
CA ALA A 714 -38.68 -21.19 -2.63
C ALA A 714 -39.07 -21.80 -1.29
N PHE A 715 -38.61 -21.22 -0.17
CA PHE A 715 -39.03 -21.66 1.17
C PHE A 715 -40.54 -21.55 1.36
N LYS A 716 -41.15 -20.44 0.93
CA LYS A 716 -42.60 -20.23 1.01
C LYS A 716 -43.38 -21.20 0.14
N SER A 717 -42.92 -21.49 -1.08
CA SER A 717 -43.55 -22.48 -1.99
C SER A 717 -43.55 -23.87 -1.37
N LEU A 718 -42.37 -24.33 -0.93
CA LEU A 718 -42.21 -25.65 -0.30
C LEU A 718 -43.02 -25.81 0.98
N TRP A 719 -43.11 -24.73 1.78
CA TRP A 719 -43.95 -24.72 2.99
C TRP A 719 -45.44 -24.80 2.66
N ASN A 720 -45.88 -24.11 1.61
CA ASN A 720 -47.27 -24.11 1.19
C ASN A 720 -47.69 -25.42 0.52
N GLU A 721 -46.75 -26.13 -0.13
CA GLU A 721 -47.01 -27.42 -0.80
C GLU A 721 -47.19 -28.57 0.21
N ASP A 722 -46.21 -28.80 1.10
CA ASP A 722 -46.15 -29.99 1.98
C ASP A 722 -45.72 -29.67 3.43
N GLY A 723 -45.73 -28.40 3.82
CA GLY A 723 -45.34 -27.95 5.17
C GLY A 723 -43.93 -28.39 5.58
N VAL A 724 -43.80 -28.92 6.80
CA VAL A 724 -42.51 -29.40 7.35
C VAL A 724 -41.99 -30.63 6.58
N ARG A 725 -42.88 -31.49 6.08
CA ARG A 725 -42.49 -32.68 5.29
C ARG A 725 -41.88 -32.26 3.94
N GLY A 726 -42.41 -31.21 3.33
CA GLY A 726 -41.86 -30.59 2.13
C GLY A 726 -40.45 -30.02 2.35
N LEU A 727 -40.25 -29.28 3.44
CA LEU A 727 -38.95 -28.69 3.77
C LEU A 727 -37.85 -29.71 4.09
N TYR A 728 -38.20 -30.84 4.71
CA TYR A 728 -37.25 -31.90 5.04
C TYR A 728 -37.17 -32.99 3.97
N ARG A 729 -37.75 -32.79 2.78
CA ARG A 729 -37.72 -33.79 1.71
C ARG A 729 -36.28 -34.19 1.35
N GLY A 730 -36.02 -35.50 1.29
CA GLY A 730 -34.71 -36.04 0.94
C GLY A 730 -33.66 -36.05 2.06
N TRP A 731 -34.00 -35.65 3.29
CA TRP A 731 -33.07 -35.60 4.44
C TRP A 731 -32.29 -36.89 4.69
N TYR A 732 -32.94 -38.04 4.51
CA TYR A 732 -32.35 -39.37 4.68
C TYR A 732 -31.25 -39.67 3.65
N ALA A 733 -31.27 -39.04 2.46
CA ALA A 733 -30.22 -39.21 1.45
C ALA A 733 -28.96 -38.39 1.79
N ASN A 734 -29.09 -37.34 2.59
CA ASN A 734 -27.97 -36.49 3.00
C ASN A 734 -27.14 -37.10 4.14
N ILE A 735 -27.74 -37.97 4.97
CA ILE A 735 -27.08 -38.59 6.13
C ILE A 735 -25.88 -39.44 5.71
N PRO A 736 -26.00 -40.46 4.82
CA PRO A 736 -24.86 -41.29 4.41
C PRO A 736 -23.77 -40.47 3.72
N ARG A 737 -24.18 -39.51 2.89
CA ARG A 737 -23.28 -38.59 2.19
C ARG A 737 -22.41 -37.80 3.17
N VAL A 738 -23.03 -37.14 4.14
CA VAL A 738 -22.31 -36.27 5.08
C VAL A 738 -21.55 -37.08 6.13
N PHE A 739 -22.06 -38.25 6.51
CA PHE A 739 -21.36 -39.21 7.37
C PHE A 739 -20.03 -39.63 6.72
N VAL A 740 -20.07 -40.19 5.50
CA VAL A 740 -18.88 -40.64 4.78
C VAL A 740 -17.93 -39.47 4.48
N GLY A 741 -18.48 -38.32 4.10
CA GLY A 741 -17.69 -37.11 3.83
C GLY A 741 -16.95 -36.59 5.06
N SER A 742 -17.62 -36.53 6.23
CA SER A 742 -17.01 -36.02 7.47
C SER A 742 -16.04 -37.01 8.09
N ALA A 743 -16.41 -38.31 8.08
CA ALA A 743 -15.55 -39.42 8.48
C ALA A 743 -14.24 -39.43 7.70
N THR A 744 -14.32 -39.36 6.37
CA THR A 744 -13.12 -39.38 5.50
C THR A 744 -12.31 -38.11 5.68
N GLN A 745 -12.94 -36.93 5.76
CA GLN A 745 -12.21 -35.65 5.77
C GLN A 745 -11.34 -35.48 7.00
N LEU A 746 -11.90 -35.71 8.19
CA LEU A 746 -11.19 -35.46 9.45
C LEU A 746 -10.17 -36.56 9.76
N THR A 747 -10.50 -37.81 9.42
CA THR A 747 -9.59 -38.95 9.61
C THR A 747 -8.42 -38.91 8.63
N ALA A 748 -8.67 -38.68 7.34
CA ALA A 748 -7.60 -38.57 6.34
C ALA A 748 -6.72 -37.35 6.59
N PHE A 749 -7.29 -36.21 6.98
CA PHE A 749 -6.51 -35.05 7.39
C PHE A 749 -5.60 -35.38 8.58
N GLY A 750 -6.12 -36.05 9.61
CA GLY A 750 -5.34 -36.48 10.78
C GLY A 750 -4.17 -37.39 10.39
N LEU A 751 -4.46 -38.46 9.64
CA LEU A 751 -3.45 -39.43 9.18
C LEU A 751 -2.38 -38.80 8.28
N PHE A 752 -2.77 -37.97 7.30
CA PHE A 752 -1.80 -37.27 6.45
C PHE A 752 -1.01 -36.23 7.24
N ALA A 753 -1.62 -35.52 8.20
CA ALA A 753 -0.89 -34.61 9.05
C ALA A 753 0.13 -35.35 9.94
N ASP A 754 -0.24 -36.49 10.52
CA ASP A 754 0.63 -37.32 11.34
C ASP A 754 1.77 -37.94 10.52
N TRP A 755 1.48 -38.36 9.28
CA TRP A 755 2.49 -38.84 8.32
C TRP A 755 3.44 -37.73 7.82
N LEU A 756 2.95 -36.48 7.69
CA LEU A 756 3.76 -35.35 7.24
C LEU A 756 4.63 -34.75 8.36
N ARG A 757 4.21 -34.85 9.64
CA ARG A 757 4.93 -34.31 10.81
C ARG A 757 6.40 -34.75 10.98
N PRO A 758 6.77 -36.03 10.80
CA PRO A 758 8.16 -36.46 10.98
C PRO A 758 9.11 -36.00 9.87
N MET A 759 8.61 -35.53 8.72
CA MET A 759 9.45 -35.04 7.63
C MET A 759 10.01 -33.63 7.92
N GLU A 760 11.33 -33.47 7.89
CA GLU A 760 12.04 -32.21 8.21
C GLU A 760 11.59 -31.00 7.37
N VAL A 761 11.08 -31.25 6.16
CA VAL A 761 10.54 -30.21 5.26
C VAL A 761 9.30 -29.50 5.83
N PHE A 762 8.51 -30.19 6.68
CA PHE A 762 7.19 -29.73 7.14
C PHE A 762 7.13 -29.29 8.61
N LYS A 763 8.13 -29.62 9.44
CA LYS A 763 8.29 -29.15 10.85
C LYS A 763 8.21 -27.63 11.04
N ASP A 764 8.33 -26.96 9.92
CA ASP A 764 8.88 -25.66 9.74
C ASP A 764 7.82 -24.73 9.08
N LYS A 765 6.83 -25.31 8.40
CA LYS A 765 5.74 -24.58 7.73
C LYS A 765 4.40 -25.23 8.08
N PRO A 766 3.84 -24.98 9.27
CA PRO A 766 2.61 -25.65 9.73
C PRO A 766 1.43 -25.41 8.77
N ILE A 767 1.31 -24.21 8.19
CA ILE A 767 0.25 -23.89 7.21
C ILE A 767 0.43 -24.67 5.89
N PHE A 768 1.67 -24.89 5.45
CA PHE A 768 1.93 -25.66 4.22
C PHE A 768 1.71 -27.17 4.45
N MET A 769 2.08 -27.68 5.62
CA MET A 769 1.74 -29.03 6.05
C MET A 769 0.21 -29.21 6.09
N THR A 770 -0.51 -28.30 6.76
CA THR A 770 -1.98 -28.27 6.78
C THR A 770 -2.56 -28.18 5.38
N PHE A 771 -1.98 -27.37 4.49
CA PHE A 771 -2.40 -27.27 3.08
C PHE A 771 -2.27 -28.61 2.34
N VAL A 772 -1.11 -29.26 2.42
CA VAL A 772 -0.86 -30.55 1.76
C VAL A 772 -1.73 -31.65 2.36
N ALA A 773 -1.81 -31.74 3.69
CA ALA A 773 -2.67 -32.68 4.40
C ALA A 773 -4.16 -32.49 4.02
N SER A 774 -4.61 -31.23 3.90
CA SER A 774 -5.99 -30.90 3.52
C SER A 774 -6.27 -31.20 2.05
N LEU A 775 -5.30 -31.00 1.16
CA LEU A 775 -5.43 -31.33 -0.26
C LEU A 775 -5.53 -32.84 -0.46
N LEU A 776 -4.69 -33.62 0.22
CA LEU A 776 -4.71 -35.08 0.19
C LEU A 776 -5.99 -35.63 0.84
N GLY A 777 -6.37 -35.10 2.01
CA GLY A 777 -7.61 -35.45 2.70
C GLY A 777 -8.85 -35.09 1.89
N GLY A 778 -8.91 -33.90 1.31
CA GLY A 778 -9.99 -33.45 0.42
C GLY A 778 -10.10 -34.28 -0.86
N SER A 779 -8.98 -34.82 -1.35
CA SER A 779 -8.97 -35.75 -2.48
C SER A 779 -9.60 -37.09 -2.11
N CYS A 780 -9.28 -37.65 -0.95
CA CYS A 780 -9.90 -38.88 -0.45
C CYS A 780 -11.43 -38.72 -0.28
N VAL A 781 -11.88 -37.59 0.28
CA VAL A 781 -13.30 -37.28 0.45
C VAL A 781 -14.03 -37.22 -0.89
N ALA A 782 -13.42 -36.64 -1.92
CA ALA A 782 -14.05 -36.52 -3.23
C ALA A 782 -14.34 -37.89 -3.86
N PHE A 783 -13.52 -38.91 -3.60
CA PHE A 783 -13.76 -40.26 -4.08
C PHE A 783 -14.77 -41.02 -3.22
N THR A 784 -14.62 -41.02 -1.89
CA THR A 784 -15.48 -41.83 -1.01
C THR A 784 -16.91 -41.31 -0.90
N MET A 785 -17.10 -39.98 -0.96
CA MET A 785 -18.41 -39.35 -0.83
C MET A 785 -19.24 -39.40 -2.13
N GLN A 786 -18.59 -39.56 -3.30
CA GLN A 786 -19.24 -39.33 -4.59
C GLN A 786 -20.49 -40.19 -4.86
N PRO A 787 -20.49 -41.52 -4.61
CA PRO A 787 -21.66 -42.34 -4.89
C PRO A 787 -22.92 -41.87 -4.15
N PHE A 788 -22.77 -41.53 -2.87
CA PHE A 788 -23.86 -41.02 -2.03
C PHE A 788 -24.26 -39.59 -2.41
N ASP A 789 -23.30 -38.80 -2.91
CA ASP A 789 -23.53 -37.44 -3.35
C ASP A 789 -24.35 -37.38 -4.66
N VAL A 790 -24.06 -38.24 -5.64
CA VAL A 790 -24.88 -38.36 -6.86
C VAL A 790 -26.31 -38.77 -6.50
N VAL A 791 -26.48 -39.83 -5.69
CA VAL A 791 -27.80 -40.29 -5.25
C VAL A 791 -28.57 -39.19 -4.52
N ALA A 792 -27.94 -38.50 -3.57
CA ALA A 792 -28.57 -37.40 -2.85
C ALA A 792 -29.02 -36.28 -3.79
N THR A 793 -28.17 -35.81 -4.71
CA THR A 793 -28.55 -34.72 -5.63
C THR A 793 -29.78 -35.04 -6.48
N ARG A 794 -29.92 -36.29 -6.93
CA ARG A 794 -31.08 -36.73 -7.71
C ARG A 794 -32.34 -36.86 -6.86
N LEU A 795 -32.24 -37.41 -5.64
CA LEU A 795 -33.37 -37.49 -4.71
C LEU A 795 -33.87 -36.12 -4.24
N TYR A 796 -32.97 -35.15 -4.06
CA TYR A 796 -33.36 -33.79 -3.69
C TYR A 796 -34.01 -33.04 -4.87
N ASN A 797 -33.53 -33.26 -6.09
CA ASN A 797 -34.01 -32.54 -7.27
C ASN A 797 -35.30 -33.10 -7.91
N GLN A 798 -35.57 -34.42 -7.81
CA GLN A 798 -36.69 -35.08 -8.51
C GLN A 798 -38.07 -34.41 -8.29
N GLY A 799 -38.99 -34.60 -9.23
CA GLY A 799 -40.40 -34.21 -9.05
C GLY A 799 -41.12 -35.08 -8.01
N THR A 800 -42.21 -34.57 -7.44
CA THR A 800 -43.10 -35.31 -6.54
C THR A 800 -44.49 -35.44 -7.16
N ASP A 801 -45.12 -36.58 -6.94
CA ASP A 801 -46.51 -36.83 -7.30
C ASP A 801 -47.46 -36.17 -6.27
N ALA A 802 -48.76 -36.12 -6.55
CA ALA A 802 -49.79 -35.47 -5.72
C ALA A 802 -49.89 -36.03 -4.27
N LYS A 803 -49.26 -37.18 -3.99
CA LYS A 803 -49.16 -37.80 -2.66
C LYS A 803 -47.81 -37.53 -1.96
N GLY A 804 -46.96 -36.66 -2.50
CA GLY A 804 -45.65 -36.30 -1.94
C GLY A 804 -44.55 -37.35 -2.13
N LYS A 805 -44.79 -38.42 -2.90
CA LYS A 805 -43.78 -39.44 -3.24
C LYS A 805 -42.95 -39.02 -4.46
N GLY A 806 -41.66 -39.34 -4.46
CA GLY A 806 -40.76 -39.05 -5.59
C GLY A 806 -41.13 -39.85 -6.82
N VAL A 807 -41.19 -39.19 -7.99
CA VAL A 807 -41.64 -39.81 -9.25
C VAL A 807 -40.63 -40.83 -9.79
N LEU A 808 -39.34 -40.59 -9.60
CA LEU A 808 -38.26 -41.39 -10.19
C LEU A 808 -37.72 -42.43 -9.20
N TYR A 809 -37.61 -42.05 -7.93
CA TYR A 809 -36.97 -42.84 -6.88
C TYR A 809 -37.80 -42.88 -5.60
N ASN A 810 -38.03 -44.09 -5.08
CA ASN A 810 -38.79 -44.31 -3.85
C ASN A 810 -37.93 -44.25 -2.57
N GLY A 811 -36.60 -44.28 -2.72
CA GLY A 811 -35.67 -44.23 -1.59
C GLY A 811 -34.20 -44.30 -2.01
N LEU A 812 -33.30 -44.26 -1.02
CA LEU A 812 -31.85 -44.28 -1.24
C LEU A 812 -31.40 -45.57 -1.97
N PHE A 813 -31.83 -46.74 -1.47
CA PHE A 813 -31.43 -48.04 -2.03
C PHE A 813 -32.03 -48.28 -3.41
N ASP A 814 -33.29 -47.86 -3.63
CA ASP A 814 -33.95 -47.92 -4.94
C ASP A 814 -33.19 -47.07 -5.98
N ALA A 815 -32.78 -45.85 -5.60
CA ALA A 815 -31.98 -45.01 -6.47
C ALA A 815 -30.58 -45.58 -6.73
N LEU A 816 -29.89 -46.10 -5.73
CA LEU A 816 -28.57 -46.69 -5.91
C LEU A 816 -28.65 -47.91 -6.85
N TYR A 817 -29.65 -48.78 -6.65
CA TYR A 817 -29.88 -49.95 -7.50
C TYR A 817 -30.22 -49.55 -8.94
N LYS A 818 -31.16 -48.62 -9.15
CA LYS A 818 -31.54 -48.14 -10.48
C LYS A 818 -30.37 -47.50 -11.22
N ILE A 819 -29.61 -46.61 -10.57
CA ILE A 819 -28.45 -45.93 -11.17
C ILE A 819 -27.37 -46.95 -11.54
N PHE A 820 -27.09 -47.90 -10.66
CA PHE A 820 -26.12 -48.96 -10.93
C PHE A 820 -26.53 -49.81 -12.13
N ARG A 821 -27.81 -50.17 -12.24
CA ARG A 821 -28.34 -51.02 -13.32
C ARG A 821 -28.45 -50.29 -14.67
N THR A 822 -28.79 -49.00 -14.70
CA THR A 822 -29.01 -48.24 -15.94
C THR A 822 -27.77 -47.49 -16.43
N GLU A 823 -27.00 -46.88 -15.54
CA GLU A 823 -25.84 -46.04 -15.88
C GLU A 823 -24.49 -46.73 -15.61
N GLY A 824 -24.50 -47.84 -14.86
CA GLY A 824 -23.31 -48.58 -14.45
C GLY A 824 -22.54 -47.90 -13.30
N VAL A 825 -21.44 -48.52 -12.88
CA VAL A 825 -20.56 -48.04 -11.79
C VAL A 825 -20.07 -46.60 -12.04
N PHE A 826 -19.76 -46.25 -13.28
CA PHE A 826 -19.29 -44.91 -13.62
C PHE A 826 -20.39 -43.84 -13.55
N GLY A 827 -21.67 -44.21 -13.53
CA GLY A 827 -22.79 -43.30 -13.25
C GLY A 827 -22.75 -42.79 -11.81
N LEU A 828 -22.41 -43.65 -10.85
CA LEU A 828 -22.23 -43.29 -9.44
C LEU A 828 -21.05 -42.34 -9.20
N TYR A 829 -20.04 -42.36 -10.08
CA TYR A 829 -18.89 -41.45 -10.05
C TYR A 829 -19.02 -40.29 -11.04
N LYS A 830 -20.22 -40.00 -11.53
CA LYS A 830 -20.46 -38.84 -12.40
C LYS A 830 -20.26 -37.55 -11.62
N GLY A 831 -19.32 -36.72 -12.07
CA GLY A 831 -19.00 -35.44 -11.42
C GLY A 831 -17.92 -35.51 -10.34
N VAL A 832 -17.10 -36.56 -10.26
CA VAL A 832 -15.94 -36.62 -9.33
C VAL A 832 -15.01 -35.42 -9.49
N PHE A 833 -14.66 -35.06 -10.72
CA PHE A 833 -13.74 -33.95 -10.98
C PHE A 833 -14.25 -32.57 -10.48
N PRO A 834 -15.49 -32.14 -10.79
CA PRO A 834 -16.04 -30.92 -10.20
C PRO A 834 -16.24 -31.05 -8.67
N THR A 835 -16.56 -32.23 -8.14
CA THR A 835 -16.59 -32.46 -6.69
C THR A 835 -15.21 -32.28 -6.05
N TRP A 836 -14.14 -32.75 -6.68
CA TRP A 836 -12.76 -32.55 -6.24
C TRP A 836 -12.35 -31.08 -6.29
N LEU A 837 -12.59 -30.40 -7.42
CA LEU A 837 -12.35 -28.95 -7.58
C LEU A 837 -13.14 -28.09 -6.58
N ARG A 838 -14.24 -28.61 -6.05
CA ARG A 838 -14.96 -28.00 -4.94
C ARG A 838 -14.29 -28.31 -3.60
N ILE A 839 -14.15 -29.59 -3.23
CA ILE A 839 -13.79 -30.01 -1.87
C ILE A 839 -12.33 -29.69 -1.53
N ALA A 840 -11.39 -29.91 -2.45
CA ALA A 840 -9.97 -29.66 -2.20
C ALA A 840 -9.69 -28.17 -1.91
N PRO A 841 -10.11 -27.20 -2.75
CA PRO A 841 -9.98 -25.78 -2.42
C PRO A 841 -10.83 -25.36 -1.21
N HIS A 842 -12.03 -25.93 -1.06
CA HIS A 842 -12.91 -25.59 0.04
C HIS A 842 -12.30 -25.93 1.42
N THR A 843 -11.73 -27.14 1.56
CA THR A 843 -11.12 -27.59 2.82
C THR A 843 -9.88 -26.78 3.18
N VAL A 844 -9.03 -26.50 2.19
CA VAL A 844 -7.87 -25.61 2.34
C VAL A 844 -8.31 -24.20 2.76
N LEU A 845 -9.25 -23.59 2.03
CA LEU A 845 -9.72 -22.23 2.33
C LEU A 845 -10.40 -22.16 3.70
N CYS A 846 -11.19 -23.17 4.06
CA CYS A 846 -11.85 -23.23 5.36
C CYS A 846 -10.83 -23.29 6.50
N LEU A 847 -9.79 -24.12 6.39
CA LEU A 847 -8.75 -24.19 7.44
C LEU A 847 -7.89 -22.93 7.51
N VAL A 848 -7.51 -22.36 6.36
CA VAL A 848 -6.78 -21.09 6.32
C VAL A 848 -7.61 -19.94 6.90
N PHE A 849 -8.89 -19.85 6.55
CA PHE A 849 -9.78 -18.86 7.14
C PHE A 849 -10.03 -19.13 8.61
N TYR A 850 -10.15 -20.39 9.04
CA TYR A 850 -10.28 -20.76 10.45
C TYR A 850 -9.08 -20.29 11.27
N GLU A 851 -7.86 -20.57 10.81
CA GLU A 851 -6.62 -20.13 11.46
C GLU A 851 -6.45 -18.60 11.46
N LYS A 852 -6.85 -17.91 10.38
CA LYS A 852 -6.73 -16.45 10.29
C LYS A 852 -7.82 -15.73 11.09
N ILE A 853 -9.08 -16.17 11.02
CA ILE A 853 -10.20 -15.60 11.80
C ILE A 853 -9.95 -15.81 13.29
N ALA A 854 -9.45 -16.99 13.70
CA ALA A 854 -9.09 -17.25 15.09
C ALA A 854 -7.97 -16.34 15.64
N ARG A 855 -7.18 -15.69 14.77
CA ARG A 855 -6.09 -14.78 15.16
C ARG A 855 -6.41 -13.30 14.95
N MET A 856 -7.59 -12.95 14.41
CA MET A 856 -7.91 -11.58 14.00
C MET A 856 -8.68 -10.80 15.07
N GLU A 857 -7.99 -9.92 15.79
CA GLU A 857 -8.59 -8.87 16.66
C GLU A 857 -9.61 -8.00 15.89
N PHE A 858 -9.46 -7.90 14.57
CA PHE A 858 -10.38 -7.21 13.65
C PHE A 858 -11.81 -7.79 13.72
N ALA A 859 -11.96 -9.12 13.87
CA ALA A 859 -13.27 -9.77 13.92
C ALA A 859 -13.96 -9.54 15.27
N ILE A 860 -13.20 -9.56 16.37
CA ILE A 860 -13.68 -9.25 17.72
C ILE A 860 -14.13 -7.79 17.80
N GLY A 861 -13.31 -6.87 17.29
CA GLY A 861 -13.64 -5.45 17.18
C GLY A 861 -14.88 -5.18 16.32
N ALA A 862 -15.03 -5.90 15.21
CA ALA A 862 -16.20 -5.80 14.35
C ALA A 862 -17.48 -6.35 15.02
N GLY A 863 -17.38 -7.50 15.70
CA GLY A 863 -18.51 -8.11 16.42
C GLY A 863 -19.00 -7.23 17.57
N ALA A 864 -18.08 -6.75 18.42
CA ALA A 864 -18.40 -5.85 19.53
C ALA A 864 -19.08 -4.56 19.05
N ALA A 865 -18.59 -4.03 17.94
CA ALA A 865 -19.12 -2.83 17.30
C ALA A 865 -20.53 -3.04 16.73
N VAL A 866 -20.85 -4.20 16.15
CA VAL A 866 -22.19 -4.54 15.65
C VAL A 866 -23.19 -4.63 16.81
N CYS A 867 -22.81 -5.29 17.91
CA CYS A 867 -23.65 -5.37 19.12
C CYS A 867 -23.93 -3.97 19.68
N ALA A 868 -22.90 -3.13 19.84
CA ALA A 868 -23.08 -1.75 20.28
C ALA A 868 -23.94 -0.93 19.30
N GLY A 869 -23.73 -1.12 17.99
CA GLY A 869 -24.46 -0.44 16.92
C GLY A 869 -25.97 -0.69 16.97
N PHE A 870 -26.39 -1.93 17.28
CA PHE A 870 -27.81 -2.29 17.40
C PHE A 870 -28.55 -1.47 18.46
N PHE A 871 -27.94 -1.30 19.64
CA PHE A 871 -28.53 -0.52 20.74
C PHE A 871 -28.49 0.99 20.50
N THR A 872 -27.49 1.49 19.77
CA THR A 872 -27.32 2.94 19.56
C THR A 872 -28.01 3.48 18.31
N ASN A 873 -28.45 2.62 17.39
CA ASN A 873 -29.09 3.03 16.13
C ASN A 873 -30.36 3.90 16.31
N PRO A 874 -31.23 3.69 17.33
CA PRO A 874 -32.35 4.60 17.62
C PRO A 874 -31.94 6.06 17.80
N ILE A 875 -30.78 6.27 18.45
CA ILE A 875 -30.25 7.61 18.72
C ILE A 875 -29.68 8.23 17.43
N ASP A 876 -29.16 7.41 16.51
CA ASP A 876 -28.68 7.86 15.20
C ASP A 876 -29.80 8.47 14.35
N VAL A 877 -30.97 7.84 14.34
CA VAL A 877 -32.14 8.33 13.57
C VAL A 877 -32.59 9.69 14.09
N ILE A 878 -32.74 9.81 15.41
CA ILE A 878 -33.14 11.06 16.07
C ILE A 878 -32.14 12.18 15.75
N LYS A 879 -30.84 11.87 15.87
CA LYS A 879 -29.75 12.80 15.61
C LYS A 879 -29.79 13.32 14.17
N ILE A 880 -29.89 12.44 13.18
CA ILE A 880 -29.85 12.82 11.76
C ILE A 880 -31.02 13.76 11.43
N ARG A 881 -32.24 13.43 11.86
CA ARG A 881 -33.41 14.29 11.60
C ARG A 881 -33.30 15.65 12.28
N LEU A 882 -32.73 15.70 13.48
CA LEU A 882 -32.51 16.95 14.21
C LEU A 882 -31.43 17.85 13.56
N GLN A 883 -30.42 17.25 12.92
CA GLN A 883 -29.36 17.97 12.20
C GLN A 883 -29.80 18.53 10.84
N LEU A 884 -30.76 17.87 10.18
CA LEU A 884 -31.33 18.30 8.90
C LEU A 884 -32.35 19.44 9.04
N GLN A 885 -32.82 19.76 10.25
CA GLN A 885 -33.81 20.80 10.45
C GLN A 885 -33.24 22.19 10.14
N GLY A 886 -33.95 22.99 9.34
CA GLY A 886 -33.53 24.35 8.99
C GLY A 886 -32.28 24.42 8.13
N GLU A 887 -32.16 23.56 7.10
CA GLU A 887 -31.07 23.62 6.11
C GLU A 887 -31.07 24.98 5.39
N LEU A 888 -30.03 25.81 5.65
CA LEU A 888 -29.80 27.14 5.04
C LEU A 888 -30.83 28.24 5.38
N GLU A 889 -31.68 28.04 6.39
CA GLU A 889 -32.64 29.06 6.83
C GLU A 889 -32.14 29.77 8.10
N ALA A 890 -32.28 31.09 8.14
CA ALA A 890 -31.91 31.91 9.29
C ALA A 890 -32.77 31.55 10.52
N ARG A 891 -32.18 31.69 11.71
CA ARG A 891 -32.82 31.33 12.98
C ARG A 891 -34.06 32.20 13.20
N GLY A 892 -35.25 31.57 13.19
CA GLY A 892 -36.54 32.24 13.40
C GLY A 892 -37.46 32.23 12.16
N SER A 893 -36.92 31.98 10.97
CA SER A 893 -37.70 31.97 9.71
C SER A 893 -38.33 30.61 9.37
N TYR A 894 -37.99 29.55 10.11
CA TYR A 894 -38.42 28.18 9.80
C TYR A 894 -39.23 27.52 10.91
N LYS A 895 -40.18 26.65 10.53
CA LYS A 895 -41.02 25.90 11.47
C LYS A 895 -40.18 24.87 12.24
N ARG A 896 -40.02 25.07 13.56
CA ARG A 896 -39.26 24.16 14.43
C ARG A 896 -40.10 22.93 14.82
N ILE A 897 -39.96 21.85 14.06
CA ILE A 897 -40.67 20.57 14.30
C ILE A 897 -40.14 19.87 15.56
N TYR A 898 -38.82 19.76 15.69
CA TYR A 898 -38.14 19.12 16.80
C TYR A 898 -37.57 20.16 17.77
N ARG A 899 -38.05 20.15 19.02
CA ARG A 899 -37.55 21.02 20.10
C ARG A 899 -36.27 20.46 20.72
N ASN A 900 -36.37 19.24 21.27
CA ASN A 900 -35.32 18.53 22.00
C ASN A 900 -35.20 17.07 21.52
N THR A 901 -34.13 16.37 21.88
CA THR A 901 -33.91 14.95 21.52
C THR A 901 -35.06 14.05 21.95
N PHE A 902 -35.54 14.18 23.19
CA PHE A 902 -36.66 13.38 23.70
C PHE A 902 -37.98 13.71 23.00
N HIS A 903 -38.20 14.98 22.68
CA HIS A 903 -39.37 15.42 21.91
C HIS A 903 -39.32 14.88 20.46
N ALA A 904 -38.13 14.79 19.86
CA ALA A 904 -37.95 14.18 18.56
C ALA A 904 -38.21 12.67 18.58
N ALA A 905 -37.69 11.96 19.59
CA ALA A 905 -37.97 10.54 19.80
C ALA A 905 -39.48 10.28 19.92
N TYR A 906 -40.18 11.09 20.72
CA TYR A 906 -41.62 10.99 20.92
C TYR A 906 -42.41 11.25 19.62
N ILE A 907 -42.08 12.31 18.88
CA ILE A 907 -42.76 12.62 17.61
C ILE A 907 -42.56 11.52 16.58
N ILE A 908 -41.33 11.01 16.42
CA ILE A 908 -41.02 9.94 15.46
C ILE A 908 -41.79 8.67 15.84
N ALA A 909 -41.74 8.27 17.12
CA ALA A 909 -42.44 7.09 17.59
C ALA A 909 -43.96 7.20 17.44
N ARG A 910 -44.53 8.40 17.66
CA ARG A 910 -45.98 8.65 17.56
C ARG A 910 -46.49 8.68 16.11
N HIS A 911 -45.73 9.25 15.18
CA HIS A 911 -46.17 9.42 13.79
C HIS A 911 -45.76 8.28 12.85
N GLU A 912 -44.63 7.61 13.09
CA GLU A 912 -44.10 6.55 12.22
C GLU A 912 -44.01 5.18 12.90
N GLY A 913 -44.31 5.12 14.20
CA GLY A 913 -44.20 3.92 15.02
C GLY A 913 -42.82 3.73 15.66
N ILE A 914 -42.75 2.90 16.69
CA ILE A 914 -41.53 2.68 17.47
C ILE A 914 -40.40 2.03 16.65
N PHE A 915 -40.75 1.23 15.64
CA PHE A 915 -39.78 0.58 14.74
C PHE A 915 -39.13 1.56 13.76
N ALA A 916 -39.70 2.74 13.52
CA ALA A 916 -39.10 3.76 12.67
C ALA A 916 -37.79 4.33 13.26
N LEU A 917 -37.64 4.26 14.59
CA LEU A 917 -36.38 4.58 15.27
C LEU A 917 -35.26 3.62 14.86
N GLN A 918 -35.55 2.41 14.38
CA GLN A 918 -34.55 1.48 13.86
C GLN A 918 -34.37 1.54 12.33
N SER A 919 -34.86 2.61 11.68
CA SER A 919 -34.64 2.81 10.24
C SER A 919 -33.14 2.81 9.90
N GLY A 920 -32.80 2.23 8.74
CA GLY A 920 -31.42 2.14 8.28
C GLY A 920 -30.49 1.22 9.09
N LEU A 921 -31.02 0.29 9.91
CA LEU A 921 -30.21 -0.61 10.75
C LEU A 921 -29.19 -1.44 9.94
N VAL A 922 -29.61 -2.09 8.85
CA VAL A 922 -28.72 -2.94 8.03
C VAL A 922 -27.46 -2.21 7.54
N PRO A 923 -27.55 -1.04 6.86
CA PRO A 923 -26.38 -0.31 6.43
C PRO A 923 -25.61 0.30 7.61
N ALA A 924 -26.28 0.59 8.74
CA ALA A 924 -25.62 1.03 9.96
C ALA A 924 -24.72 -0.05 10.56
N LEU A 925 -25.20 -1.28 10.68
CA LEU A 925 -24.41 -2.41 11.16
C LEU A 925 -23.26 -2.74 10.20
N GLY A 926 -23.52 -2.72 8.89
CA GLY A 926 -22.48 -2.94 7.87
C GLY A 926 -21.38 -1.87 7.91
N PHE A 927 -21.76 -0.59 8.03
CA PHE A 927 -20.81 0.51 8.22
C PHE A 927 -19.97 0.31 9.48
N GLN A 928 -20.62 -0.06 10.58
CA GLN A 928 -20.01 -0.21 11.89
C GLN A 928 -19.01 -1.39 11.93
N MET A 929 -19.35 -2.50 11.28
CA MET A 929 -18.50 -3.67 11.11
C MET A 929 -17.20 -3.32 10.37
N VAL A 930 -17.30 -2.65 9.21
CA VAL A 930 -16.14 -2.27 8.39
C VAL A 930 -15.28 -1.23 9.11
N LEU A 931 -15.90 -0.18 9.64
CA LEU A 931 -15.18 0.90 10.29
C LEU A 931 -14.43 0.41 11.54
N ASN A 932 -15.11 -0.30 12.44
CA ASN A 932 -14.52 -0.65 13.74
C ASN A 932 -13.62 -1.86 13.69
N GLY A 933 -13.87 -2.79 12.76
CA GLY A 933 -12.91 -3.83 12.45
C GLY A 933 -11.55 -3.22 12.10
N ILE A 934 -11.52 -2.27 11.16
CA ILE A 934 -10.29 -1.59 10.74
C ILE A 934 -9.75 -0.69 11.85
N ARG A 935 -10.60 0.12 12.47
CA ARG A 935 -10.19 1.10 13.47
C ARG A 935 -9.57 0.46 14.72
N LEU A 936 -10.25 -0.50 15.33
CA LEU A 936 -9.75 -1.19 16.53
C LEU A 936 -8.61 -2.15 16.18
N GLY A 937 -8.74 -2.89 15.08
CA GLY A 937 -7.70 -3.81 14.64
C GLY A 937 -6.38 -3.11 14.30
N CYS A 938 -6.40 -1.99 13.57
CA CYS A 938 -5.19 -1.22 13.28
C CYS A 938 -4.60 -0.56 14.53
N TYR A 939 -5.44 -0.07 15.45
CA TYR A 939 -4.96 0.56 16.68
C TYR A 939 -4.32 -0.47 17.62
N ASN A 940 -4.94 -1.63 17.82
CA ASN A 940 -4.38 -2.70 18.65
C ASN A 940 -3.12 -3.31 18.03
N LEU A 941 -3.07 -3.41 16.70
CA LEU A 941 -1.85 -3.79 15.99
C LEU A 941 -0.72 -2.79 16.26
N ALA A 942 -1.00 -1.49 16.18
CA ALA A 942 -0.02 -0.45 16.47
C ALA A 942 0.42 -0.44 17.94
N LYS A 943 -0.50 -0.74 18.87
CA LYS A 943 -0.19 -0.89 20.30
C LYS A 943 0.66 -2.13 20.58
N ARG A 944 0.36 -3.27 19.95
CA ARG A 944 1.16 -4.51 20.04
C ARG A 944 2.58 -4.33 19.53
N TYR A 945 2.76 -3.52 18.48
CA TYR A 945 4.08 -3.16 17.95
C TYR A 945 4.68 -1.90 18.61
N GLU A 946 4.14 -1.47 19.76
CA GLU A 946 4.61 -0.33 20.57
C GLU A 946 4.72 1.01 19.83
N PHE A 947 4.06 1.15 18.67
CA PHE A 947 4.13 2.34 17.85
C PHE A 947 3.44 3.54 18.51
N THR A 948 2.49 3.28 19.40
CA THR A 948 1.74 4.28 20.17
C THR A 948 2.43 4.73 21.45
N VAL A 949 3.57 4.12 21.80
CA VAL A 949 4.26 4.34 23.08
C VAL A 949 5.59 5.09 22.84
N ASN A 950 5.92 6.01 23.74
CA ASN A 950 7.18 6.74 23.78
C ASN A 950 8.30 5.89 24.39
N ASP A 951 9.55 6.34 24.23
CA ASP A 951 10.74 5.61 24.71
C ASP A 951 10.78 5.40 26.23
N ALA A 952 9.94 6.12 26.99
CA ALA A 952 9.75 6.02 28.42
C ALA A 952 8.58 5.10 28.85
N GLY A 953 7.93 4.39 27.91
CA GLY A 953 6.81 3.48 28.21
C GLY A 953 5.44 4.16 28.36
N GLN A 954 5.36 5.49 28.16
CA GLN A 954 4.10 6.26 28.20
C GLN A 954 3.47 6.40 26.81
N VAL A 955 2.15 6.45 26.71
CA VAL A 955 1.47 6.67 25.43
C VAL A 955 1.82 8.04 24.84
N ASP A 956 2.32 8.03 23.59
CA ASP A 956 2.60 9.24 22.83
C ASP A 956 1.31 9.76 22.18
N ILE A 957 0.88 10.95 22.58
CA ILE A 957 -0.37 11.57 22.11
C ILE A 957 -0.32 11.75 20.59
N LEU A 958 0.80 12.22 20.04
CA LEU A 958 0.91 12.53 18.61
C LEU A 958 0.89 11.26 17.75
N ARG A 959 1.65 10.22 18.12
CA ARG A 959 1.65 8.94 17.39
C ARG A 959 0.31 8.25 17.48
N SER A 960 -0.31 8.25 18.67
CA SER A 960 -1.63 7.66 18.87
C SER A 960 -2.68 8.34 18.02
N LEU A 961 -2.65 9.68 17.93
CA LEU A 961 -3.55 10.48 17.10
C LEU A 961 -3.37 10.18 15.61
N LEU A 962 -2.11 10.07 15.13
CA LEU A 962 -1.83 9.74 13.74
C LEU A 962 -2.26 8.32 13.35
N VAL A 963 -2.00 7.32 14.20
CA VAL A 963 -2.42 5.94 13.95
C VAL A 963 -3.93 5.82 13.94
N SER A 964 -4.60 6.36 14.96
CA SER A 964 -6.05 6.26 15.09
C SER A 964 -6.79 7.08 14.03
N GLY A 965 -6.29 8.27 13.69
CA GLY A 965 -6.78 9.06 12.57
C GLY A 965 -6.58 8.36 11.22
N GLY A 966 -5.38 7.81 10.98
CA GLY A 966 -5.07 7.06 9.76
C GLY A 966 -5.94 5.82 9.57
N ALA A 967 -6.13 5.02 10.62
CA ALA A 967 -7.04 3.88 10.60
C ALA A 967 -8.50 4.31 10.36
N GLY A 968 -8.93 5.43 10.97
CA GLY A 968 -10.23 6.04 10.74
C GLY A 968 -10.45 6.48 9.29
N CYS A 969 -9.41 7.04 8.64
CA CYS A 969 -9.45 7.40 7.22
C CYS A 969 -9.69 6.18 6.32
N VAL A 970 -8.93 5.10 6.53
CA VAL A 970 -9.03 3.87 5.73
C VAL A 970 -10.40 3.21 5.94
N GLY A 971 -10.83 3.07 7.19
CA GLY A 971 -12.15 2.49 7.52
C GLY A 971 -13.31 3.31 6.95
N SER A 972 -13.23 4.63 7.05
CA SER A 972 -14.24 5.55 6.49
C SER A 972 -14.31 5.49 4.97
N ALA A 973 -13.16 5.47 4.29
CA ALA A 973 -13.12 5.38 2.83
C ALA A 973 -13.82 4.12 2.34
N LEU A 974 -13.56 2.96 2.97
CA LEU A 974 -14.19 1.69 2.61
C LEU A 974 -15.68 1.62 2.98
N ALA A 975 -16.07 2.22 4.11
CA ALA A 975 -17.45 2.17 4.62
C ALA A 975 -18.35 3.30 4.09
N SER A 976 -17.80 4.27 3.33
CA SER A 976 -18.52 5.47 2.85
C SER A 976 -19.82 5.18 2.10
N PRO A 977 -19.91 4.17 1.19
CA PRO A 977 -21.16 3.79 0.54
C PRO A 977 -22.28 3.39 1.51
N LEU A 978 -21.95 2.62 2.54
CA LEU A 978 -22.90 2.16 3.55
C LEU A 978 -23.35 3.33 4.44
N TYR A 979 -22.45 4.27 4.72
CA TYR A 979 -22.77 5.48 5.45
C TYR A 979 -23.76 6.38 4.69
N LEU A 980 -23.55 6.58 3.38
CA LEU A 980 -24.46 7.35 2.52
C LEU A 980 -25.87 6.75 2.52
N VAL A 981 -25.99 5.45 2.26
CA VAL A 981 -27.29 4.76 2.24
C VAL A 981 -27.95 4.77 3.61
N LYS A 982 -27.17 4.58 4.68
CA LYS A 982 -27.66 4.77 6.05
C LYS A 982 -28.27 6.15 6.23
N THR A 983 -27.55 7.22 5.88
CA THR A 983 -28.04 8.59 6.07
C THR A 983 -29.31 8.90 5.29
N GLN A 984 -29.43 8.38 4.06
CA GLN A 984 -30.64 8.59 3.24
C GLN A 984 -31.85 7.80 3.74
N LEU A 985 -31.66 6.58 4.25
CA LEU A 985 -32.77 5.80 4.83
C LEU A 985 -33.23 6.36 6.18
N GLN A 986 -32.33 6.97 6.96
CA GLN A 986 -32.65 7.54 8.28
C GLN A 986 -33.27 8.95 8.19
N SER A 987 -33.07 9.66 7.07
CA SER A 987 -33.69 10.97 6.82
C SER A 987 -35.11 10.89 6.26
N GLN A 988 -35.52 9.73 5.74
CA GLN A 988 -36.90 9.50 5.28
C GLN A 988 -37.90 9.71 6.39
N ALA A 989 -38.92 10.53 6.15
CA ALA A 989 -39.98 10.80 7.11
C ALA A 989 -41.32 11.13 6.41
N SER A 990 -42.42 10.89 7.12
CA SER A 990 -43.78 11.21 6.62
C SER A 990 -43.96 12.73 6.44
N GLY A 991 -44.73 13.14 5.44
CA GLY A 991 -44.79 14.54 4.97
C GLY A 991 -45.08 15.62 6.01
N SER A 992 -45.76 15.30 7.12
CA SER A 992 -46.03 16.24 8.22
C SER A 992 -44.82 16.53 9.14
N ILE A 993 -43.81 15.65 9.13
CA ILE A 993 -42.60 15.71 9.96
C ILE A 993 -41.31 15.61 9.13
N ALA A 994 -41.43 15.73 7.81
CA ALA A 994 -40.34 15.65 6.86
C ALA A 994 -39.38 16.85 7.00
N VAL A 995 -38.08 16.54 7.02
CA VAL A 995 -37.02 17.52 7.25
C VAL A 995 -35.87 17.24 6.28
N GLY A 996 -35.34 18.29 5.64
CA GLY A 996 -34.34 18.16 4.58
C GLY A 996 -34.90 17.46 3.33
N THR A 997 -34.03 17.20 2.36
CA THR A 997 -34.44 16.54 1.11
C THR A 997 -34.77 15.07 1.32
N GLN A 998 -35.92 14.63 0.82
CA GLN A 998 -36.44 13.26 1.00
C GLN A 998 -36.09 12.35 -0.19
N HIS A 999 -35.40 11.23 0.08
CA HIS A 999 -35.05 10.21 -0.92
C HIS A 999 -35.88 8.95 -0.67
N HIS A 1000 -36.83 8.62 -1.55
CA HIS A 1000 -37.71 7.47 -1.36
C HIS A 1000 -37.02 6.18 -1.83
N HIS A 1001 -36.59 5.35 -0.88
CA HIS A 1001 -35.99 4.04 -1.12
C HIS A 1001 -36.66 2.98 -0.24
N SER A 1002 -37.10 1.88 -0.84
CA SER A 1002 -37.75 0.77 -0.12
C SER A 1002 -36.80 -0.05 0.77
N GLY A 1003 -35.48 0.11 0.63
CA GLY A 1003 -34.49 -0.60 1.44
C GLY A 1003 -33.06 -0.39 0.96
N THR A 1004 -32.10 -0.98 1.69
CA THR A 1004 -30.65 -0.78 1.46
C THR A 1004 -30.18 -1.19 0.08
N TRP A 1005 -30.65 -2.33 -0.42
CA TRP A 1005 -30.29 -2.82 -1.75
C TRP A 1005 -30.92 -2.00 -2.86
N SER A 1006 -32.15 -1.50 -2.63
CA SER A 1006 -32.82 -0.59 -3.55
C SER A 1006 -32.08 0.75 -3.65
N ALA A 1007 -31.66 1.31 -2.50
CA ALA A 1007 -30.87 2.53 -2.44
C ALA A 1007 -29.50 2.40 -3.12
N LEU A 1008 -28.73 1.33 -2.81
CA LEU A 1008 -27.45 1.06 -3.46
C LEU A 1008 -27.59 0.93 -4.97
N ARG A 1009 -28.65 0.24 -5.44
CA ARG A 1009 -28.94 0.08 -6.87
C ARG A 1009 -29.34 1.39 -7.53
N SER A 1010 -30.12 2.24 -6.87
CA SER A 1010 -30.51 3.58 -7.38
C SER A 1010 -29.27 4.46 -7.55
N LEU A 1011 -28.45 4.58 -6.51
CA LEU A 1011 -27.22 5.36 -6.52
C LEU A 1011 -26.22 4.88 -7.59
N TRP A 1012 -26.16 3.57 -7.80
CA TRP A 1012 -25.35 2.98 -8.87
C TRP A 1012 -25.87 3.35 -10.27
N ARG A 1013 -27.19 3.36 -10.47
CA ARG A 1013 -27.81 3.75 -11.74
C ARG A 1013 -27.64 5.24 -12.03
N GLU A 1014 -27.74 6.08 -11.01
CA GLU A 1014 -27.61 7.55 -11.13
C GLU A 1014 -26.19 8.01 -11.46
N GLY A 1015 -25.16 7.47 -10.80
CA GLY A 1015 -23.79 8.00 -10.90
C GLY A 1015 -22.68 6.95 -10.96
N ARG A 1016 -23.02 5.66 -11.09
CA ARG A 1016 -22.09 4.53 -11.00
C ARG A 1016 -21.19 4.65 -9.76
N PHE A 1017 -19.87 4.62 -9.95
CA PHE A 1017 -18.90 4.73 -8.86
C PHE A 1017 -18.92 6.09 -8.16
N ARG A 1018 -19.15 7.19 -8.91
CA ARG A 1018 -19.21 8.54 -8.33
C ARG A 1018 -20.48 8.75 -7.50
N GLY A 1019 -21.58 8.11 -7.90
CA GLY A 1019 -22.83 8.10 -7.13
C GLY A 1019 -22.69 7.33 -5.81
N LEU A 1020 -22.06 6.14 -5.85
CA LEU A 1020 -21.90 5.29 -4.68
C LEU A 1020 -20.98 5.88 -3.60
N TYR A 1021 -19.90 6.57 -4.00
CA TYR A 1021 -18.96 7.22 -3.11
C TYR A 1021 -19.27 8.71 -2.91
N ARG A 1022 -20.50 9.16 -3.18
CA ARG A 1022 -20.87 10.58 -3.01
C ARG A 1022 -20.66 11.00 -1.56
N GLY A 1023 -20.07 12.18 -1.34
CA GLY A 1023 -19.83 12.73 0.01
C GLY A 1023 -18.62 12.15 0.77
N TRP A 1024 -17.85 11.23 0.16
CA TRP A 1024 -16.68 10.61 0.81
C TRP A 1024 -15.66 11.63 1.34
N HIS A 1025 -15.44 12.72 0.60
CA HIS A 1025 -14.52 13.80 0.95
C HIS A 1025 -14.93 14.60 2.19
N VAL A 1026 -16.20 14.48 2.64
CA VAL A 1026 -16.71 15.06 3.88
C VAL A 1026 -16.77 14.01 5.00
N GLY A 1027 -17.06 12.75 4.65
CA GLY A 1027 -17.12 11.64 5.60
C GLY A 1027 -15.77 11.19 6.15
N VAL A 1028 -14.71 11.23 5.34
CA VAL A 1028 -13.35 10.81 5.76
C VAL A 1028 -12.78 11.74 6.84
N PRO A 1029 -12.76 13.08 6.67
CA PRO A 1029 -12.29 14.00 7.72
C PRO A 1029 -13.06 13.87 9.02
N ARG A 1030 -14.39 13.76 8.96
CA ARG A 1030 -15.26 13.56 10.14
C ARG A 1030 -14.83 12.35 10.96
N ILE A 1031 -14.66 11.20 10.32
CA ILE A 1031 -14.36 9.93 11.01
C ILE A 1031 -12.89 9.87 11.44
N SER A 1032 -11.98 10.49 10.68
CA SER A 1032 -10.58 10.66 11.08
C SER A 1032 -10.47 11.42 12.39
N ILE A 1033 -11.11 12.60 12.48
CA ILE A 1033 -11.09 13.45 13.68
C ILE A 1033 -11.77 12.73 14.85
N GLY A 1034 -12.93 12.10 14.61
CA GLY A 1034 -13.63 11.33 15.64
C GLY A 1034 -12.79 10.17 16.17
N SER A 1035 -12.14 9.39 15.30
CA SER A 1035 -11.30 8.26 15.71
C SER A 1035 -10.03 8.71 16.41
N SER A 1036 -9.43 9.81 15.95
CA SER A 1036 -8.22 10.38 16.52
C SER A 1036 -8.42 10.86 17.94
N THR A 1037 -9.55 11.56 18.19
CA THR A 1037 -9.91 11.98 19.54
C THR A 1037 -10.31 10.79 20.41
N GLN A 1038 -11.12 9.85 19.89
CA GLN A 1038 -11.69 8.76 20.69
C GLN A 1038 -10.63 7.87 21.34
N LEU A 1039 -9.74 7.32 20.51
CA LEU A 1039 -8.79 6.32 20.97
C LEU A 1039 -7.63 6.96 21.75
N THR A 1040 -7.21 8.16 21.34
CA THR A 1040 -6.15 8.89 22.06
C THR A 1040 -6.62 9.32 23.44
N THR A 1041 -7.81 9.94 23.55
CA THR A 1041 -8.37 10.30 24.86
C THR A 1041 -8.61 9.07 25.72
N TYR A 1042 -9.15 7.98 25.16
CA TYR A 1042 -9.29 6.72 25.90
C TYR A 1042 -7.94 6.24 26.44
N SER A 1043 -6.90 6.19 25.61
CA SER A 1043 -5.57 5.69 26.03
C SER A 1043 -4.90 6.56 27.08
N VAL A 1044 -4.98 7.88 26.94
CA VAL A 1044 -4.39 8.83 27.89
C VAL A 1044 -5.12 8.78 29.23
N VAL A 1045 -6.46 8.76 29.20
CA VAL A 1045 -7.28 8.68 30.42
C VAL A 1045 -7.09 7.33 31.10
N ALA A 1046 -7.05 6.23 30.34
CA ALA A 1046 -6.78 4.91 30.88
C ALA A 1046 -5.40 4.83 31.54
N ASP A 1047 -4.34 5.33 30.90
CA ASP A 1047 -3.00 5.36 31.48
C ASP A 1047 -2.89 6.26 32.71
N TRP A 1048 -3.64 7.37 32.75
CA TRP A 1048 -3.72 8.25 33.91
C TRP A 1048 -4.48 7.64 35.08
N LEU A 1049 -5.51 6.83 34.81
CA LEU A 1049 -6.33 6.17 35.84
C LEU A 1049 -5.72 4.86 36.38
N LYS A 1050 -4.91 4.15 35.59
CA LYS A 1050 -4.22 2.91 36.01
C LYS A 1050 -3.45 3.00 37.34
N PRO A 1051 -2.65 4.05 37.63
CA PRO A 1051 -1.90 4.13 38.89
C PRO A 1051 -2.79 4.39 40.12
N ILE A 1052 -4.09 4.62 39.96
CA ILE A 1052 -5.02 4.86 41.06
C ILE A 1052 -5.56 3.51 41.57
N GLN A 1053 -5.20 3.13 42.80
CA GLN A 1053 -5.51 1.83 43.44
C GLN A 1053 -7.01 1.43 43.41
N ILE A 1054 -7.93 2.40 43.29
CA ILE A 1054 -9.38 2.15 43.19
C ILE A 1054 -9.74 1.32 41.93
N PHE A 1055 -8.94 1.44 40.86
CA PHE A 1055 -9.24 0.86 39.54
C PHE A 1055 -8.48 -0.45 39.24
N ASP A 1056 -7.51 -0.85 40.07
CA ASP A 1056 -6.72 -2.08 39.88
C ASP A 1056 -7.60 -3.36 39.92
N ASN A 1057 -8.60 -3.39 40.81
CA ASN A 1057 -9.47 -4.57 41.00
C ASN A 1057 -10.76 -4.54 40.16
N ARG A 1058 -11.00 -3.52 39.34
CA ARG A 1058 -12.25 -3.37 38.55
C ARG A 1058 -11.99 -2.86 37.11
N PRO A 1059 -11.48 -3.71 36.20
CA PRO A 1059 -11.12 -3.31 34.82
C PRO A 1059 -12.31 -2.73 34.04
N LEU A 1060 -13.52 -3.22 34.29
CA LEU A 1060 -14.73 -2.71 33.65
C LEU A 1060 -15.03 -1.24 34.01
N TRP A 1061 -14.75 -0.82 35.25
CA TRP A 1061 -14.96 0.55 35.69
C TRP A 1061 -13.91 1.51 35.12
N LEU A 1062 -12.66 1.06 35.01
CA LEU A 1062 -11.60 1.79 34.32
C LEU A 1062 -12.00 2.07 32.87
N THR A 1063 -12.41 1.02 32.15
CA THR A 1063 -12.83 1.14 30.75
C THR A 1063 -14.09 1.96 30.59
N PHE A 1064 -15.05 1.85 31.51
CA PHE A 1064 -16.26 2.69 31.52
C PHE A 1064 -15.92 4.19 31.61
N VAL A 1065 -15.11 4.60 32.59
CA VAL A 1065 -14.75 6.01 32.81
C VAL A 1065 -13.90 6.55 31.66
N ALA A 1066 -12.89 5.81 31.21
CA ALA A 1066 -12.06 6.20 30.07
C ALA A 1066 -12.88 6.31 28.76
N SER A 1067 -13.85 5.41 28.56
CA SER A 1067 -14.76 5.43 27.41
C SER A 1067 -15.71 6.62 27.44
N LEU A 1068 -16.22 7.00 28.63
CA LEU A 1068 -17.10 8.15 28.81
C LEU A 1068 -16.35 9.47 28.53
N ALA A 1069 -15.12 9.59 29.04
CA ALA A 1069 -14.25 10.73 28.77
C ALA A 1069 -13.92 10.84 27.27
N GLY A 1070 -13.50 9.73 26.65
CA GLY A 1070 -13.26 9.66 25.21
C GLY A 1070 -14.50 10.02 24.39
N GLY A 1071 -15.67 9.45 24.73
CA GLY A 1071 -16.93 9.72 24.04
C GLY A 1071 -17.36 11.19 24.14
N THR A 1072 -17.08 11.85 25.25
CA THR A 1072 -17.38 13.28 25.46
C THR A 1072 -16.47 14.17 24.62
N CYS A 1073 -15.15 13.95 24.63
CA CYS A 1073 -14.21 14.70 23.80
C CYS A 1073 -14.50 14.53 22.30
N VAL A 1074 -14.92 13.34 21.88
CA VAL A 1074 -15.32 13.07 20.49
C VAL A 1074 -16.59 13.81 20.13
N ALA A 1075 -17.60 13.82 21.01
CA ALA A 1075 -18.86 14.51 20.73
C ALA A 1075 -18.64 16.01 20.47
N VAL A 1076 -17.70 16.64 21.17
CA VAL A 1076 -17.35 18.07 20.96
C VAL A 1076 -16.52 18.25 19.69
N THR A 1077 -15.44 17.49 19.52
CA THR A 1077 -14.49 17.69 18.40
C THR A 1077 -15.05 17.27 17.03
N MET A 1078 -15.91 16.25 17.00
CA MET A 1078 -16.46 15.70 15.76
C MET A 1078 -17.70 16.49 15.27
N GLN A 1079 -18.42 17.20 16.16
CA GLN A 1079 -19.73 17.77 15.83
C GLN A 1079 -19.75 18.71 14.60
N PRO A 1080 -18.81 19.67 14.45
CA PRO A 1080 -18.87 20.60 13.31
C PRO A 1080 -18.79 19.88 11.96
N PHE A 1081 -17.93 18.85 11.89
CA PHE A 1081 -17.77 18.02 10.68
C PHE A 1081 -18.93 17.05 10.49
N ASP A 1082 -19.58 16.66 11.57
CA ASP A 1082 -20.73 15.78 11.58
C ASP A 1082 -21.98 16.45 11.00
N VAL A 1083 -22.29 17.69 11.41
CA VAL A 1083 -23.39 18.50 10.84
C VAL A 1083 -23.17 18.77 9.36
N VAL A 1084 -21.94 19.13 8.97
CA VAL A 1084 -21.58 19.36 7.56
C VAL A 1084 -21.75 18.08 6.75
N ALA A 1085 -21.25 16.94 7.25
CA ALA A 1085 -21.39 15.65 6.59
C ALA A 1085 -22.86 15.28 6.36
N THR A 1086 -23.70 15.34 7.40
CA THR A 1086 -25.10 14.92 7.27
C THR A 1086 -25.87 15.72 6.22
N ARG A 1087 -25.62 17.03 6.11
CA ARG A 1087 -26.26 17.88 5.10
C ARG A 1087 -25.74 17.62 3.69
N VAL A 1088 -24.42 17.44 3.53
CA VAL A 1088 -23.80 17.13 2.24
C VAL A 1088 -24.18 15.72 1.74
N TYR A 1089 -24.40 14.75 2.64
CA TYR A 1089 -24.86 13.41 2.26
C TYR A 1089 -26.34 13.41 1.85
N ASN A 1090 -27.17 14.21 2.53
CA ASN A 1090 -28.60 14.24 2.29
C ASN A 1090 -29.03 15.09 1.07
N GLN A 1091 -28.32 16.17 0.73
CA GLN A 1091 -28.70 17.11 -0.34
C GLN A 1091 -29.04 16.47 -1.70
N LYS A 1092 -29.83 17.19 -2.51
CA LYS A 1092 -30.08 16.88 -3.93
C LYS A 1092 -28.83 17.12 -4.79
N THR A 1093 -28.78 16.42 -5.92
CA THR A 1093 -27.70 16.53 -6.91
C THR A 1093 -28.23 16.88 -8.29
N ASP A 1094 -27.45 17.67 -9.04
CA ASP A 1094 -27.71 17.94 -10.45
C ASP A 1094 -27.40 16.72 -11.33
N ALA A 1095 -27.81 16.78 -12.61
CA ALA A 1095 -27.54 15.75 -13.62
C ALA A 1095 -26.03 15.43 -13.83
N SER A 1096 -25.14 16.33 -13.39
CA SER A 1096 -23.68 16.15 -13.42
C SER A 1096 -23.11 15.46 -12.16
N GLY A 1097 -23.95 15.15 -11.16
CA GLY A 1097 -23.57 14.51 -9.90
C GLY A 1097 -22.94 15.45 -8.86
N ARG A 1098 -23.02 16.77 -9.07
CA ARG A 1098 -22.62 17.78 -8.07
C ARG A 1098 -23.78 18.12 -7.13
N GLY A 1099 -23.49 18.40 -5.87
CA GLY A 1099 -24.49 18.82 -4.88
C GLY A 1099 -25.02 20.21 -5.20
N VAL A 1100 -26.34 20.39 -5.14
CA VAL A 1100 -27.03 21.64 -5.50
C VAL A 1100 -26.78 22.73 -4.45
N LEU A 1101 -26.75 22.36 -3.17
CA LEU A 1101 -26.64 23.29 -2.05
C LEU A 1101 -25.18 23.57 -1.68
N TYR A 1102 -24.36 22.51 -1.71
CA TYR A 1102 -22.98 22.53 -1.24
C TYR A 1102 -22.02 21.89 -2.23
N GLY A 1103 -20.96 22.63 -2.58
CA GLY A 1103 -19.90 22.16 -3.48
C GLY A 1103 -18.86 21.24 -2.81
N GLY A 1104 -18.78 21.26 -1.47
CA GLY A 1104 -17.86 20.41 -0.70
C GLY A 1104 -17.80 20.77 0.78
N LEU A 1105 -16.85 20.18 1.52
CA LEU A 1105 -16.68 20.35 2.97
C LEU A 1105 -16.54 21.83 3.37
N PHE A 1106 -15.57 22.54 2.79
CA PHE A 1106 -15.26 23.91 3.16
C PHE A 1106 -16.39 24.88 2.77
N ASP A 1107 -16.97 24.71 1.59
CA ASP A 1107 -18.12 25.51 1.13
C ASP A 1107 -19.32 25.35 2.08
N ALA A 1108 -19.66 24.12 2.46
CA ALA A 1108 -20.71 23.85 3.42
C ALA A 1108 -20.40 24.42 4.81
N PHE A 1109 -19.17 24.24 5.30
CA PHE A 1109 -18.76 24.76 6.62
C PHE A 1109 -18.91 26.29 6.70
N PHE A 1110 -18.40 27.02 5.71
CA PHE A 1110 -18.47 28.49 5.69
C PHE A 1110 -19.90 29.00 5.46
N LYS A 1111 -20.69 28.33 4.59
CA LYS A 1111 -22.11 28.69 4.39
C LYS A 1111 -22.91 28.55 5.69
N ILE A 1112 -22.76 27.42 6.39
CA ILE A 1112 -23.46 27.19 7.67
C ILE A 1112 -23.01 28.20 8.73
N LEU A 1113 -21.70 28.47 8.82
CA LEU A 1113 -21.19 29.47 9.75
C LEU A 1113 -21.75 30.88 9.44
N LYS A 1114 -21.88 31.24 8.16
CA LYS A 1114 -22.40 32.54 7.71
C LYS A 1114 -23.91 32.68 7.93
N THR A 1115 -24.69 31.63 7.73
CA THR A 1115 -26.17 31.69 7.81
C THR A 1115 -26.73 31.35 9.20
N GLU A 1116 -26.14 30.37 9.88
CA GLU A 1116 -26.66 29.82 11.16
C GLU A 1116 -25.75 30.11 12.36
N GLY A 1117 -24.56 30.68 12.12
CA GLY A 1117 -23.57 30.96 13.15
C GLY A 1117 -22.92 29.71 13.74
N ILE A 1118 -22.10 29.91 14.78
CA ILE A 1118 -21.37 28.83 15.48
C ILE A 1118 -22.34 27.81 16.09
N THR A 1119 -23.52 28.26 16.54
CA THR A 1119 -24.55 27.38 17.11
C THR A 1119 -25.14 26.40 16.08
N GLY A 1120 -25.09 26.73 14.78
CA GLY A 1120 -25.48 25.83 13.70
C GLY A 1120 -24.53 24.64 13.56
N LEU A 1121 -23.22 24.90 13.68
CA LEU A 1121 -22.19 23.85 13.62
C LEU A 1121 -22.25 22.87 14.81
N TYR A 1122 -22.75 23.33 15.97
CA TYR A 1122 -22.96 22.50 17.16
C TYR A 1122 -24.42 22.06 17.33
N LYS A 1123 -25.22 22.09 16.25
CA LYS A 1123 -26.60 21.60 16.31
C LYS A 1123 -26.63 20.08 16.49
N GLY A 1124 -27.25 19.62 17.56
CA GLY A 1124 -27.36 18.19 17.87
C GLY A 1124 -26.16 17.58 18.62
N VAL A 1125 -25.36 18.38 19.35
CA VAL A 1125 -24.28 17.85 20.21
C VAL A 1125 -24.81 16.84 21.23
N PHE A 1126 -25.93 17.16 21.90
CA PHE A 1126 -26.50 16.28 22.93
C PHE A 1126 -26.93 14.90 22.39
N PRO A 1127 -27.71 14.77 21.29
CA PRO A 1127 -27.97 13.47 20.69
C PRO A 1127 -26.70 12.78 20.14
N THR A 1128 -25.70 13.54 19.66
CA THR A 1128 -24.40 12.96 19.30
C THR A 1128 -23.66 12.37 20.49
N TRP A 1129 -23.71 13.03 21.66
CA TRP A 1129 -23.12 12.53 22.90
C TRP A 1129 -23.84 11.28 23.40
N LEU A 1130 -25.19 11.31 23.46
CA LEU A 1130 -26.04 10.15 23.81
C LEU A 1130 -25.82 8.96 22.87
N ARG A 1131 -25.37 9.21 21.65
CA ARG A 1131 -24.95 8.16 20.73
C ARG A 1131 -23.55 7.65 21.07
N ILE A 1132 -22.56 8.54 21.09
CA ILE A 1132 -21.14 8.15 21.09
C ILE A 1132 -20.68 7.58 22.42
N ALA A 1133 -21.08 8.18 23.54
CA ALA A 1133 -20.63 7.75 24.86
C ALA A 1133 -21.14 6.34 25.18
N PRO A 1134 -22.46 6.03 25.12
CA PRO A 1134 -22.96 4.67 25.31
C PRO A 1134 -22.41 3.69 24.28
N HIS A 1135 -22.30 4.10 23.03
CA HIS A 1135 -21.76 3.25 21.97
C HIS A 1135 -20.31 2.84 22.24
N THR A 1136 -19.48 3.77 22.71
CA THR A 1136 -18.06 3.50 23.00
C THR A 1136 -17.91 2.60 24.22
N VAL A 1137 -18.70 2.86 25.27
CA VAL A 1137 -18.78 2.00 26.46
C VAL A 1137 -19.19 0.59 26.06
N LEU A 1138 -20.31 0.43 25.36
CA LEU A 1138 -20.80 -0.89 24.93
C LEU A 1138 -19.80 -1.59 24.02
N CYS A 1139 -19.22 -0.88 23.05
CA CYS A 1139 -18.24 -1.46 22.13
C CYS A 1139 -17.00 -1.95 22.86
N LEU A 1140 -16.45 -1.17 23.79
CA LEU A 1140 -15.25 -1.57 24.54
C LEU A 1140 -15.55 -2.62 25.61
N VAL A 1141 -16.71 -2.58 26.27
CA VAL A 1141 -17.14 -3.64 27.20
C VAL A 1141 -17.39 -4.96 26.47
N PHE A 1142 -18.08 -4.93 25.31
CA PHE A 1142 -18.22 -6.12 24.47
C PHE A 1142 -16.87 -6.57 23.93
N TYR A 1143 -15.99 -5.64 23.54
CA TYR A 1143 -14.64 -5.97 23.10
C TYR A 1143 -13.87 -6.65 24.21
N GLU A 1144 -13.86 -6.12 25.44
CA GLU A 1144 -13.17 -6.71 26.59
C GLU A 1144 -13.82 -8.00 27.04
N LYS A 1145 -15.13 -8.15 26.98
CA LYS A 1145 -15.79 -9.43 27.30
C LYS A 1145 -15.51 -10.48 26.26
N PHE A 1146 -15.50 -10.09 24.99
CA PHE A 1146 -15.02 -10.95 23.92
C PHE A 1146 -13.53 -11.25 24.14
N ASP A 1147 -12.67 -10.26 24.32
CA ASP A 1147 -11.22 -10.41 24.47
C ASP A 1147 -10.84 -11.18 25.75
N GLN A 1148 -11.52 -11.02 26.88
CA GLN A 1148 -11.36 -11.84 28.08
C GLN A 1148 -11.74 -13.29 27.77
N TYR A 1149 -12.91 -13.49 27.17
CA TYR A 1149 -13.36 -14.83 26.75
C TYR A 1149 -12.42 -15.48 25.70
N TYR A 1150 -11.83 -14.66 24.82
CA TYR A 1150 -10.89 -15.01 23.76
C TYR A 1150 -9.41 -14.85 24.17
N GLY A 1151 -9.09 -14.51 25.42
CA GLY A 1151 -7.77 -14.04 25.85
C GLY A 1151 -7.31 -14.70 27.14
N GLU A 1152 -8.17 -14.87 28.14
CA GLU A 1152 -7.90 -15.71 29.32
C GLU A 1152 -7.78 -17.20 28.96
N ASN A 1153 -8.27 -17.62 27.79
CA ASN A 1153 -8.19 -18.99 27.30
C ASN A 1153 -7.17 -19.19 26.15
N PHE A 1154 -6.44 -18.15 25.72
CA PHE A 1154 -5.88 -18.11 24.35
C PHE A 1154 -4.54 -17.36 24.19
N ARG A 1155 -4.19 -16.43 25.10
CA ARG A 1155 -2.81 -15.94 25.26
C ARG A 1155 -2.08 -16.83 26.23
#